data_AF-A0A2G5HZ71-F1
#
_entry.id   AF-A0A2G5HZ71-F1
#
_cell.length_a   1.000
_cell.length_b   1.000
_cell.length_c   1.000
_cell.angle_alpha   90.00
_cell.angle_beta   90.00
_cell.angle_gamma   90.00
#
_symmetry.space_group_name_H-M   'P 1'
#
loop_
_entity.id
_entity.type
_entity.pdbx_description
1 polymer ?
#
loop_
_entity_poly.entity_id
_entity_poly.type
_entity_poly.pdbx_seq_one_letter_code
_entity_poly.pdbx_strand_id
1 'polypeptide(L)'
;MNVFALTMAVQHASIEELRRMIRTHPVIDNHAHNLLRLEQLKQEDFLSATSEATGTQIILIDDGLIGDFHPYDWHDQFVASPCKRIVRIEAIASEILHGLHKAEKLPVGIAIADEEACSLAWIAFITAFEEAIVAYLEDDAVVGFKSVICYRTGLDIEFGSDLEVSETALRSFMRHYLPRCVENKFRVETKGMNDALVISTCKLLQASSRQNGVAKPLQFHTGFGDNDISLLDSNPAVMQDFIKVYPEVPIVLLHSSYPYTRDAGYLATVYKNVFLDLGEVFPQVSRDGQEQIIRQALEITPTSKLLWSTDAHHFPETYYLGNVQGRAALEKVFCEYVEQGDLSVHEAVGAAKRILFENSNSLYQLGLTLPNEANSKPLDVQTDQGAANTTTTAQQMSTLSAQSLLQTILPVVHDHNVQYVFVQWLDYMAQLRSRWLPIKSFNKLLNGDGRFSISRGNLGTTPNDHMSSARDPVGSIYVEPDLTSFRLMQDVGPIKNAATVMASFTDETGEPLVLCPRARLTRLVQELKDNYSVELLIGFEIEITFCRREVTQGDEVSFSPLDTNHAWGTFSDEQYAKSLELITSIVGALANIGVEIEQFHSEAGAGQYEFILPPLPPIEAVDTLIQAKQCIQQTAALHGHRATCHSNAFPGIGTAAHAHISLNSNTLSSAELKASSESFAAAILQHLPAICALTMPQSVSYNRVADDSWTGGTWVAWGTNNRETPLRRVNDTRWEVRCLDGFANMYLALSALLSAGLYGMESESRLELQDCKVNPTKLSEDEKKNLGIIQRLPRSLEEALAAMEADEEFQGLLGREVAMNWLAVEKATMEMLAEMPEAQRRIWLMERY
;
A
#
# COMPACT_ATOMS: atom_id res chain seq x y z
N MET A 1 -32.99 10.99 6.50
CA MET A 1 -31.63 11.07 5.92
C MET A 1 -30.59 10.23 6.68
N ASN A 2 -30.95 9.62 7.81
CA ASN A 2 -30.06 8.93 8.75
C ASN A 2 -29.71 7.45 8.41
N VAL A 3 -30.17 6.90 7.28
CA VAL A 3 -29.85 5.51 6.89
C VAL A 3 -28.59 5.49 6.01
N PHE A 4 -28.46 6.39 5.03
CA PHE A 4 -27.35 6.39 4.07
C PHE A 4 -25.96 6.65 4.69
N ALA A 5 -25.82 7.57 5.64
CA ALA A 5 -24.54 7.87 6.30
C ALA A 5 -24.10 6.77 7.28
N LEU A 6 -25.07 6.13 7.98
CA LEU A 6 -24.82 4.95 8.80
C LEU A 6 -24.42 3.76 7.90
N THR A 7 -25.06 3.60 6.74
CA THR A 7 -24.65 2.60 5.74
C THR A 7 -23.24 2.87 5.23
N MET A 8 -22.87 4.13 4.91
CA MET A 8 -21.53 4.45 4.38
C MET A 8 -20.40 4.33 5.41
N ALA A 9 -20.64 4.69 6.67
CA ALA A 9 -19.68 4.51 7.76
C ALA A 9 -19.50 3.02 8.15
N VAL A 10 -20.60 2.26 8.22
CA VAL A 10 -20.55 0.80 8.35
C VAL A 10 -19.85 0.21 7.14
N GLN A 11 -20.10 0.71 5.92
CA GLN A 11 -19.45 0.27 4.68
C GLN A 11 -17.96 0.60 4.66
N HIS A 12 -17.50 1.75 5.18
CA HIS A 12 -16.08 2.10 5.26
C HIS A 12 -15.31 1.26 6.29
N ALA A 13 -15.85 1.11 7.51
CA ALA A 13 -15.27 0.25 8.54
C ALA A 13 -15.23 -1.22 8.06
N SER A 14 -16.27 -1.65 7.35
CA SER A 14 -16.35 -3.00 6.81
C SER A 14 -15.47 -3.19 5.56
N ILE A 15 -15.22 -2.16 4.75
CA ILE A 15 -14.20 -2.20 3.67
C ILE A 15 -12.80 -2.35 4.27
N GLU A 16 -12.49 -1.67 5.38
CA GLU A 16 -11.21 -1.85 6.05
C GLU A 16 -11.06 -3.26 6.67
N GLU A 17 -12.15 -3.83 7.20
CA GLU A 17 -12.21 -5.23 7.60
C GLU A 17 -11.97 -6.18 6.42
N LEU A 18 -12.55 -5.90 5.26
CA LEU A 18 -12.31 -6.65 4.02
C LEU A 18 -10.85 -6.58 3.59
N ARG A 19 -10.24 -5.38 3.57
CA ARG A 19 -8.81 -5.19 3.25
C ARG A 19 -7.92 -5.97 4.20
N ARG A 20 -8.14 -5.82 5.51
CA ARG A 20 -7.41 -6.56 6.54
C ARG A 20 -7.58 -8.07 6.37
N MET A 21 -8.79 -8.53 6.07
CA MET A 21 -9.08 -9.94 5.84
C MET A 21 -8.33 -10.46 4.60
N ILE A 22 -8.42 -9.79 3.45
CA ILE A 22 -7.71 -10.19 2.22
C ILE A 22 -6.19 -10.20 2.44
N ARG A 23 -5.63 -9.29 3.24
CA ARG A 23 -4.18 -9.25 3.51
C ARG A 23 -3.70 -10.33 4.48
N THR A 24 -4.51 -10.71 5.45
CA THR A 24 -4.07 -11.56 6.58
C THR A 24 -4.66 -12.96 6.59
N HIS A 25 -5.72 -13.22 5.81
CA HIS A 25 -6.37 -14.53 5.80
C HIS A 25 -5.44 -15.59 5.23
N PRO A 26 -5.37 -16.79 5.85
CA PRO A 26 -4.52 -17.84 5.36
C PRO A 26 -4.86 -18.26 3.92
N VAL A 27 -3.84 -18.71 3.19
CA VAL A 27 -3.95 -19.11 1.79
C VAL A 27 -3.59 -20.58 1.62
N ILE A 28 -4.34 -21.28 0.79
CA ILE A 28 -3.95 -22.56 0.22
C ILE A 28 -3.49 -22.28 -1.21
N ASP A 29 -2.19 -22.39 -1.43
CA ASP A 29 -1.61 -22.29 -2.77
C ASP A 29 -1.83 -23.63 -3.48
N ASN A 30 -2.85 -23.69 -4.34
CA ASN A 30 -3.33 -24.97 -4.86
C ASN A 30 -2.50 -25.53 -6.02
N HIS A 31 -1.51 -24.79 -6.50
CA HIS A 31 -0.62 -25.19 -7.57
C HIS A 31 0.67 -24.37 -7.57
N ALA A 32 1.79 -25.04 -7.30
CA ALA A 32 3.13 -24.51 -7.50
C ALA A 32 4.09 -25.65 -7.83
N HIS A 33 5.36 -25.34 -8.10
CA HIS A 33 6.36 -26.32 -8.51
C HIS A 33 7.62 -26.24 -7.66
N ASN A 34 8.34 -27.36 -7.57
CA ASN A 34 9.53 -27.46 -6.75
C ASN A 34 10.61 -26.43 -7.10
N LEU A 35 11.32 -25.99 -6.07
CA LEU A 35 12.45 -25.07 -6.17
C LEU A 35 13.76 -25.76 -6.54
N LEU A 36 14.63 -25.06 -7.28
CA LEU A 36 15.94 -25.58 -7.69
C LEU A 36 16.88 -25.78 -6.50
N ARG A 37 17.76 -26.80 -6.55
CA ARG A 37 18.78 -27.05 -5.50
C ARG A 37 19.94 -26.06 -5.57
N LEU A 38 20.42 -25.66 -4.40
CA LEU A 38 21.37 -24.56 -4.12
C LEU A 38 22.73 -24.57 -4.87
N GLU A 39 23.15 -25.65 -5.54
CA GLU A 39 24.35 -25.60 -6.39
C GLU A 39 24.18 -24.71 -7.64
N GLN A 40 22.94 -24.36 -7.97
CA GLN A 40 22.58 -23.43 -9.06
C GLN A 40 22.13 -22.04 -8.59
N LEU A 41 21.84 -21.84 -7.29
CA LEU A 41 21.37 -20.58 -6.72
C LEU A 41 22.53 -19.88 -5.99
N LYS A 42 23.45 -19.29 -6.76
CA LYS A 42 24.40 -18.34 -6.20
C LYS A 42 23.66 -17.02 -5.97
N GLN A 43 23.32 -16.76 -4.72
CA GLN A 43 22.83 -15.52 -4.11
C GLN A 43 21.39 -15.66 -3.60
N GLU A 44 21.24 -15.30 -2.32
CA GLU A 44 20.01 -14.97 -1.58
C GLU A 44 19.52 -16.02 -0.56
N ASP A 45 19.13 -15.50 0.60
CA ASP A 45 18.73 -16.25 1.79
C ASP A 45 17.24 -16.56 1.69
N PHE A 46 16.94 -17.82 1.39
CA PHE A 46 15.60 -18.36 1.17
C PHE A 46 14.57 -17.97 2.25
N LEU A 47 15.02 -17.76 3.49
CA LEU A 47 14.18 -17.36 4.61
C LEU A 47 13.56 -15.96 4.42
N SER A 48 14.20 -15.00 3.73
CA SER A 48 13.60 -13.68 3.49
C SER A 48 12.43 -13.77 2.50
N ALA A 49 12.61 -14.45 1.36
CA ALA A 49 11.59 -14.54 0.32
C ALA A 49 10.31 -15.30 0.75
N THR A 50 10.43 -16.29 1.64
CA THR A 50 9.26 -17.05 2.12
C THR A 50 8.69 -16.57 3.45
N SER A 51 9.49 -15.97 4.34
CA SER A 51 8.97 -15.41 5.60
C SER A 51 8.19 -14.10 5.42
N GLU A 52 8.40 -13.40 4.30
CA GLU A 52 7.67 -12.17 3.95
C GLU A 52 6.31 -12.44 3.26
N ALA A 53 6.09 -13.65 2.74
CA ALA A 53 4.78 -14.12 2.29
C ALA A 53 3.92 -14.59 3.48
N THR A 54 3.63 -13.70 4.43
CA THR A 54 2.81 -14.04 5.60
C THR A 54 1.44 -14.56 5.15
N GLY A 55 1.09 -15.79 5.57
CA GLY A 55 -0.28 -16.31 5.45
C GLY A 55 -0.45 -17.59 4.63
N THR A 56 0.57 -18.14 3.95
CA THR A 56 0.40 -19.43 3.27
C THR A 56 0.29 -20.57 4.28
N GLN A 57 -0.86 -21.23 4.33
CA GLN A 57 -1.12 -22.36 5.20
C GLN A 57 -0.47 -23.64 4.67
N ILE A 58 -0.56 -23.88 3.36
CA ILE A 58 -0.07 -25.09 2.68
C ILE A 58 0.15 -24.79 1.19
N ILE A 59 1.08 -25.52 0.58
CA ILE A 59 1.32 -25.50 -0.87
C ILE A 59 1.03 -26.91 -1.43
N LEU A 60 0.33 -26.96 -2.57
CA LEU A 60 0.13 -28.18 -3.35
C LEU A 60 1.10 -28.17 -4.54
N ILE A 61 2.07 -29.09 -4.51
CA ILE A 61 3.24 -29.05 -5.39
C ILE A 61 3.07 -30.04 -6.54
N ASP A 62 3.13 -29.54 -7.77
CA ASP A 62 3.37 -30.35 -8.98
C ASP A 62 4.83 -30.79 -9.01
N ASP A 63 5.05 -32.06 -8.72
CA ASP A 63 6.38 -32.66 -8.61
C ASP A 63 6.85 -33.33 -9.91
N GLY A 64 6.16 -33.06 -11.02
CA GLY A 64 6.46 -33.62 -12.34
C GLY A 64 7.47 -32.82 -13.18
N LEU A 65 8.16 -31.82 -12.61
CA LEU A 65 9.21 -31.07 -13.30
C LEU A 65 10.52 -31.87 -13.37
N ILE A 66 11.16 -31.83 -14.54
CA ILE A 66 12.44 -32.50 -14.79
C ILE A 66 13.56 -31.50 -14.52
N GLY A 67 14.40 -31.77 -13.52
CA GLY A 67 15.51 -30.91 -13.13
C GLY A 67 16.05 -31.26 -11.76
N ASP A 68 17.02 -30.49 -11.28
CA ASP A 68 17.61 -30.69 -9.95
C ASP A 68 16.84 -29.85 -8.91
N PHE A 69 15.74 -30.42 -8.43
CA PHE A 69 14.80 -29.74 -7.53
C PHE A 69 14.79 -30.34 -6.11
N HIS A 70 14.51 -29.51 -5.12
CA HIS A 70 14.18 -29.97 -3.77
C HIS A 70 12.89 -30.81 -3.80
N PRO A 71 12.78 -31.90 -3.02
CA PRO A 71 11.54 -32.68 -2.96
C PRO A 71 10.38 -31.87 -2.38
N TYR A 72 9.14 -32.29 -2.60
CA TYR A 72 7.96 -31.49 -2.21
C TYR A 72 7.91 -31.21 -0.70
N ASP A 73 8.22 -32.21 0.13
CA ASP A 73 8.23 -32.17 1.60
C ASP A 73 9.32 -31.25 2.17
N TRP A 74 10.35 -30.92 1.38
CA TRP A 74 11.31 -29.90 1.76
C TRP A 74 10.66 -28.52 1.94
N HIS A 75 9.53 -28.26 1.28
CA HIS A 75 8.86 -26.96 1.36
C HIS A 75 8.05 -26.80 2.68
N ASP A 76 7.83 -27.88 3.44
CA ASP A 76 7.09 -27.88 4.71
C ASP A 76 7.64 -26.87 5.73
N GLN A 77 8.95 -26.59 5.66
CA GLN A 77 9.62 -25.68 6.58
C GLN A 77 9.20 -24.20 6.40
N PHE A 78 8.43 -23.87 5.35
CA PHE A 78 8.00 -22.50 5.02
C PHE A 78 6.51 -22.26 5.18
N VAL A 79 5.75 -23.30 5.53
CA VAL A 79 4.29 -23.26 5.63
C VAL A 79 3.82 -23.82 6.96
N ALA A 80 2.59 -23.47 7.35
CA ALA A 80 2.05 -23.87 8.64
C ALA A 80 1.54 -25.33 8.68
N SER A 81 1.27 -25.93 7.52
CA SER A 81 0.85 -27.33 7.37
C SER A 81 1.74 -28.05 6.34
N PRO A 82 2.01 -29.36 6.50
CA PRO A 82 2.80 -30.13 5.54
C PRO A 82 2.23 -30.05 4.12
N CYS A 83 3.10 -29.77 3.15
CA CYS A 83 2.78 -29.70 1.73
C CYS A 83 2.25 -31.05 1.22
N LYS A 84 1.49 -30.97 0.12
CA LYS A 84 0.92 -32.14 -0.55
C LYS A 84 1.30 -32.13 -2.02
N ARG A 85 1.13 -33.28 -2.67
CA ARG A 85 1.54 -33.53 -4.05
C ARG A 85 0.36 -33.43 -4.99
N ILE A 86 0.59 -32.81 -6.14
CA ILE A 86 -0.19 -32.91 -7.35
C ILE A 86 0.64 -33.70 -8.34
N VAL A 87 0.18 -34.90 -8.73
CA VAL A 87 1.02 -35.77 -9.56
C VAL A 87 0.74 -35.53 -11.05
N ARG A 88 1.81 -35.25 -11.81
CA ARG A 88 1.72 -35.05 -13.27
C ARG A 88 1.67 -36.36 -14.02
N ILE A 89 0.56 -36.62 -14.72
CA ILE A 89 0.31 -37.92 -15.36
C ILE A 89 1.27 -38.22 -16.53
N GLU A 90 1.71 -37.20 -17.27
CA GLU A 90 2.67 -37.37 -18.36
C GLU A 90 4.07 -37.71 -17.84
N ALA A 91 4.43 -37.25 -16.64
CA ALA A 91 5.69 -37.59 -15.99
C ALA A 91 5.70 -39.07 -15.58
N ILE A 92 4.63 -39.55 -14.94
CA ILE A 92 4.43 -40.98 -14.63
C ILE A 92 4.58 -41.83 -15.90
N ALA A 93 3.86 -41.47 -16.96
CA ALA A 93 3.90 -42.20 -18.22
C ALA A 93 5.32 -42.26 -18.81
N SER A 94 6.05 -41.14 -18.80
CA SER A 94 7.45 -41.09 -19.26
C SER A 94 8.37 -41.99 -18.41
N GLU A 95 8.22 -41.99 -17.08
CA GLU A 95 9.00 -42.84 -16.18
C GLU A 95 8.73 -44.33 -16.40
N ILE A 96 7.46 -44.72 -16.58
CA ILE A 96 7.08 -46.11 -16.86
C ILE A 96 7.66 -46.56 -18.19
N LEU A 97 7.59 -45.74 -19.24
CA LEU A 97 8.22 -46.06 -20.53
C LEU A 97 9.72 -46.27 -20.39
N HIS A 98 10.39 -45.41 -19.62
CA HIS A 98 11.83 -45.56 -19.34
C HIS A 98 12.12 -46.85 -18.57
N GLY A 99 11.32 -47.18 -17.56
CA GLY A 99 11.42 -48.42 -16.79
C GLY A 99 11.20 -49.68 -17.62
N LEU A 100 10.17 -49.70 -18.47
CA LEU A 100 9.89 -50.81 -19.39
C LEU A 100 10.98 -50.96 -20.44
N HIS A 101 11.51 -49.86 -20.97
CA HIS A 101 12.64 -49.91 -21.89
C HIS A 101 13.89 -50.52 -21.22
N LYS A 102 14.23 -50.04 -20.02
CA LYS A 102 15.36 -50.56 -19.22
C LYS A 102 15.20 -52.03 -18.83
N ALA A 103 13.96 -52.48 -18.63
CA ALA A 103 13.63 -53.87 -18.35
C ALA A 103 13.51 -54.74 -19.62
N GLU A 104 13.83 -54.20 -20.80
CA GLU A 104 13.74 -54.88 -22.11
C GLU A 104 12.32 -55.39 -22.43
N LYS A 105 11.29 -54.73 -21.89
CA LYS A 105 9.87 -55.06 -22.10
C LYS A 105 9.24 -54.33 -23.29
N LEU A 106 9.98 -53.42 -23.93
CA LEU A 106 9.53 -52.71 -25.14
C LEU A 106 10.20 -53.28 -26.39
N PRO A 107 9.45 -53.57 -27.47
CA PRO A 107 10.04 -54.03 -28.73
C PRO A 107 10.90 -52.93 -29.36
N VAL A 108 12.09 -53.30 -29.84
CA VAL A 108 13.06 -52.41 -30.48
C VAL A 108 13.55 -52.98 -31.81
N GLY A 109 13.94 -52.11 -32.75
CA GLY A 109 14.45 -52.53 -34.06
C GLY A 109 13.42 -53.30 -34.88
N ILE A 110 13.78 -54.49 -35.36
CA ILE A 110 12.88 -55.32 -36.20
C ILE A 110 11.63 -55.82 -35.46
N ALA A 111 11.68 -55.90 -34.13
CA ALA A 111 10.55 -56.36 -33.31
C ALA A 111 9.37 -55.38 -33.32
N ILE A 112 9.57 -54.13 -33.75
CA ILE A 112 8.50 -53.13 -33.91
C ILE A 112 7.54 -53.51 -35.05
N ALA A 113 7.97 -54.36 -35.98
CA ALA A 113 7.11 -54.88 -37.05
C ALA A 113 6.18 -56.01 -36.60
N ASP A 114 6.33 -56.53 -35.39
CA ASP A 114 5.47 -57.56 -34.80
C ASP A 114 4.30 -56.90 -34.05
N GLU A 115 3.10 -56.99 -34.64
CA GLU A 115 1.88 -56.40 -34.08
C GLU A 115 1.48 -57.02 -32.72
N GLU A 116 1.76 -58.31 -32.51
CA GLU A 116 1.45 -58.99 -31.25
C GLU A 116 2.39 -58.49 -30.14
N ALA A 117 3.69 -58.40 -30.43
CA ALA A 117 4.67 -57.85 -29.49
C ALA A 117 4.38 -56.39 -29.13
N CYS A 118 3.97 -55.57 -30.11
CA CYS A 118 3.58 -54.18 -29.87
C CYS A 118 2.31 -54.06 -29.02
N SER A 119 1.33 -54.92 -29.27
CA SER A 119 0.09 -54.97 -28.48
C SER A 119 0.34 -55.38 -27.03
N LEU A 120 1.19 -56.38 -26.81
CA LEU A 120 1.60 -56.81 -25.46
C LEU A 120 2.38 -55.71 -24.72
N ALA A 121 3.25 -54.99 -25.42
CA ALA A 121 3.98 -53.86 -24.83
C ALA A 121 3.05 -52.70 -24.47
N TRP A 122 2.04 -52.42 -25.29
CA TRP A 122 1.00 -51.44 -24.98
C TRP A 122 0.19 -51.84 -23.74
N ILE A 123 -0.25 -53.10 -23.67
CA ILE A 123 -0.97 -53.63 -22.50
C ILE A 123 -0.10 -53.49 -21.24
N ALA A 124 1.18 -53.89 -21.31
CA ALA A 124 2.09 -53.77 -20.18
C ALA A 124 2.28 -52.31 -19.73
N PHE A 125 2.36 -51.37 -20.68
CA PHE A 125 2.47 -49.95 -20.39
C PHE A 125 1.21 -49.38 -19.75
N ILE A 126 0.04 -49.58 -20.36
CA ILE A 126 -1.21 -48.99 -19.86
C ILE A 126 -1.61 -49.60 -18.52
N THR A 127 -1.38 -50.90 -18.31
CA THR A 127 -1.60 -51.54 -17.01
C THR A 127 -0.68 -50.97 -15.94
N ALA A 128 0.62 -50.81 -16.23
CA ALA A 128 1.55 -50.21 -15.27
C ALA A 128 1.18 -48.75 -14.94
N PHE A 129 0.69 -48.00 -15.93
CA PHE A 129 0.20 -46.64 -15.74
C PHE A 129 -1.03 -46.60 -14.84
N GLU A 130 -2.03 -47.44 -15.12
CA GLU A 130 -3.25 -47.55 -14.31
C GLU A 130 -2.94 -48.00 -12.87
N GLU A 131 -2.04 -48.97 -12.68
CA GLU A 131 -1.56 -49.40 -11.38
C GLU A 131 -0.88 -48.25 -10.61
N ALA A 132 -0.06 -47.44 -11.29
CA ALA A 132 0.57 -46.27 -10.68
C ALA A 132 -0.45 -45.20 -10.26
N ILE A 133 -1.46 -44.92 -11.09
CA ILE A 133 -2.55 -44.00 -10.74
C ILE A 133 -3.33 -44.51 -9.52
N VAL A 134 -3.63 -45.81 -9.46
CA VAL A 134 -4.29 -46.42 -8.28
C VAL A 134 -3.42 -46.29 -7.03
N ALA A 135 -2.11 -46.56 -7.12
CA ALA A 135 -1.20 -46.38 -6.00
C ALA A 135 -1.18 -44.93 -5.48
N TYR A 136 -1.15 -43.94 -6.38
CA TYR A 136 -1.22 -42.52 -6.01
C TYR A 136 -2.61 -42.08 -5.51
N LEU A 137 -3.68 -42.79 -5.88
CA LEU A 137 -4.99 -42.58 -5.29
C LEU A 137 -5.02 -42.98 -3.81
N GLU A 138 -4.28 -44.03 -3.44
CA GLU A 138 -4.15 -44.52 -2.06
C GLU A 138 -3.11 -43.75 -1.22
N ASP A 139 -2.24 -42.95 -1.85
CA ASP A 139 -1.25 -42.13 -1.16
C ASP A 139 -1.89 -40.87 -0.54
N ASP A 140 -1.81 -40.76 0.80
CA ASP A 140 -2.29 -39.61 1.57
C ASP A 140 -1.51 -38.32 1.31
N ALA A 141 -0.28 -38.40 0.78
CA ALA A 141 0.49 -37.23 0.38
C ALA A 141 0.00 -36.66 -0.96
N VAL A 142 -0.65 -37.47 -1.80
CA VAL A 142 -1.20 -37.03 -3.08
C VAL A 142 -2.64 -36.56 -2.89
N VAL A 143 -2.93 -35.34 -3.30
CA VAL A 143 -4.29 -34.75 -3.16
C VAL A 143 -4.93 -34.44 -4.51
N GLY A 144 -4.19 -34.56 -5.60
CA GLY A 144 -4.70 -34.32 -6.95
C GLY A 144 -3.73 -34.78 -8.02
N PHE A 145 -4.15 -34.63 -9.26
CA PHE A 145 -3.36 -34.93 -10.45
C PHE A 145 -3.32 -33.71 -11.36
N LYS A 146 -2.33 -33.64 -12.25
CA LYS A 146 -2.21 -32.59 -13.28
C LYS A 146 -1.95 -33.23 -14.64
N SER A 147 -2.54 -32.64 -15.66
CA SER A 147 -2.18 -32.88 -17.05
C SER A 147 -1.62 -31.63 -17.71
N VAL A 148 -0.53 -31.80 -18.46
CA VAL A 148 0.10 -30.78 -19.31
C VAL A 148 -0.23 -30.99 -20.78
N ILE A 149 -1.31 -31.72 -21.10
CA ILE A 149 -1.76 -32.03 -22.47
C ILE A 149 -1.90 -30.78 -23.36
N CYS A 150 -2.21 -29.63 -22.74
CA CYS A 150 -2.24 -28.31 -23.37
C CYS A 150 -0.92 -27.96 -24.10
N TYR A 151 0.23 -28.25 -23.48
CA TYR A 151 1.57 -28.06 -24.07
C TYR A 151 1.97 -29.14 -25.08
N ARG A 152 1.07 -30.08 -25.37
CA ARG A 152 1.37 -31.25 -26.19
C ARG A 152 0.47 -31.29 -27.40
N THR A 153 -0.78 -31.66 -27.19
CA THR A 153 -1.71 -32.02 -28.26
C THR A 153 -2.99 -31.20 -28.23
N GLY A 154 -3.04 -30.22 -27.32
CA GLY A 154 -4.20 -29.36 -27.12
C GLY A 154 -5.23 -29.95 -26.17
N LEU A 155 -6.17 -29.10 -25.77
CA LEU A 155 -7.24 -29.44 -24.83
C LEU A 155 -8.44 -30.14 -25.50
N ASP A 156 -8.44 -30.27 -26.83
CA ASP A 156 -9.48 -30.96 -27.60
C ASP A 156 -9.32 -32.48 -27.48
N ILE A 157 -9.62 -33.05 -26.31
CA ILE A 157 -9.41 -34.47 -26.02
C ILE A 157 -10.39 -35.32 -26.83
N GLU A 158 -9.88 -36.21 -27.69
CA GLU A 158 -10.71 -37.14 -28.44
C GLU A 158 -11.09 -38.33 -27.55
N PHE A 159 -12.40 -38.53 -27.36
CA PHE A 159 -12.94 -39.63 -26.57
C PHE A 159 -13.96 -40.43 -27.38
N GLY A 160 -14.13 -41.71 -27.02
CA GLY A 160 -15.00 -42.66 -27.71
C GLY A 160 -15.20 -43.91 -26.86
N SER A 161 -15.55 -45.02 -27.50
CA SER A 161 -15.56 -46.32 -26.80
C SER A 161 -14.15 -46.70 -26.34
N ASP A 162 -14.07 -47.53 -25.29
CA ASP A 162 -12.78 -48.02 -24.76
C ASP A 162 -11.92 -48.67 -25.83
N LEU A 163 -12.56 -49.33 -26.81
CA LEU A 163 -11.89 -49.95 -27.94
C LEU A 163 -11.29 -48.90 -28.88
N GLU A 164 -12.04 -47.86 -29.24
CA GLU A 164 -11.57 -46.79 -30.16
C GLU A 164 -10.43 -45.98 -29.56
N VAL A 165 -10.53 -45.64 -28.26
CA VAL A 165 -9.47 -44.93 -27.54
C VAL A 165 -8.22 -45.79 -27.47
N SER A 166 -8.35 -47.07 -27.10
CA SER A 166 -7.22 -48.00 -27.01
C SER A 166 -6.57 -48.27 -28.37
N GLU A 167 -7.35 -48.39 -29.44
CA GLU A 167 -6.82 -48.57 -30.80
C GLU A 167 -6.03 -47.35 -31.27
N THR A 168 -6.54 -46.14 -31.04
CA THR A 168 -5.88 -44.88 -31.43
C THR A 168 -4.59 -44.67 -30.63
N ALA A 169 -4.62 -45.01 -29.34
CA ALA A 169 -3.47 -44.95 -28.45
C ALA A 169 -2.40 -45.97 -28.84
N LEU A 170 -2.77 -47.23 -29.10
CA LEU A 170 -1.87 -48.29 -29.59
C LEU A 170 -1.21 -47.88 -30.91
N ARG A 171 -1.97 -47.33 -31.87
CA ARG A 171 -1.41 -46.81 -33.13
C ARG A 171 -0.39 -45.70 -32.88
N SER A 172 -0.68 -44.79 -31.96
CA SER A 172 0.22 -43.69 -31.59
C SER A 172 1.49 -44.22 -30.90
N PHE A 173 1.34 -45.16 -29.97
CA PHE A 173 2.41 -45.87 -29.28
C PHE A 173 3.37 -46.55 -30.26
N MET A 174 2.82 -47.31 -31.21
CA MET A 174 3.59 -48.01 -32.23
C MET A 174 4.33 -47.07 -33.18
N ARG A 175 3.66 -46.01 -33.63
CA ARG A 175 4.22 -45.12 -34.66
C ARG A 175 5.25 -44.13 -34.12
N HIS A 176 5.11 -43.71 -32.86
CA HIS A 176 5.87 -42.58 -32.34
C HIS A 176 6.76 -42.90 -31.14
N TYR A 177 6.43 -43.89 -30.30
CA TYR A 177 7.21 -44.19 -29.09
C TYR A 177 8.14 -45.38 -29.27
N LEU A 178 7.66 -46.50 -29.83
CA LEU A 178 8.51 -47.66 -30.08
C LEU A 178 9.74 -47.33 -30.95
N PRO A 179 9.64 -46.53 -32.03
CA PRO A 179 10.80 -46.14 -32.81
C PRO A 179 11.79 -45.25 -32.05
N ARG A 180 11.30 -44.44 -31.10
CA ARG A 180 12.10 -43.52 -30.28
C ARG A 180 12.73 -44.20 -29.05
N CYS A 181 12.36 -45.45 -28.74
CA CYS A 181 13.02 -46.24 -27.70
C CYS A 181 14.53 -46.34 -27.94
N VAL A 182 14.97 -46.43 -29.22
CA VAL A 182 16.39 -46.47 -29.59
C VAL A 182 17.12 -45.17 -29.24
N GLU A 183 16.41 -44.04 -29.23
CA GLU A 183 16.96 -42.72 -28.88
C GLU A 183 16.89 -42.41 -27.38
N ASN A 184 16.30 -43.29 -26.56
CA ASN A 184 16.06 -43.09 -25.13
C ASN A 184 15.29 -41.79 -24.81
N LYS A 185 14.35 -41.41 -25.69
CA LYS A 185 13.49 -40.22 -25.54
C LYS A 185 12.03 -40.63 -25.36
N PHE A 186 11.47 -40.37 -24.19
CA PHE A 186 10.13 -40.83 -23.79
C PHE A 186 9.13 -39.70 -23.50
N ARG A 187 9.34 -38.52 -24.09
CA ARG A 187 8.40 -37.39 -23.94
C ARG A 187 7.03 -37.76 -24.52
N VAL A 188 5.99 -37.64 -23.70
CA VAL A 188 4.60 -37.90 -24.10
C VAL A 188 4.03 -36.68 -24.85
N GLU A 189 3.88 -36.77 -26.17
CA GLU A 189 3.56 -35.63 -27.03
C GLU A 189 2.66 -35.97 -28.24
N THR A 190 1.95 -37.09 -28.22
CA THR A 190 1.09 -37.52 -29.34
C THR A 190 -0.35 -37.66 -28.91
N LYS A 191 -1.28 -37.26 -29.77
CA LYS A 191 -2.70 -37.11 -29.43
C LYS A 191 -3.32 -38.36 -28.83
N GLY A 192 -3.28 -39.47 -29.56
CA GLY A 192 -3.87 -40.73 -29.08
C GLY A 192 -3.28 -41.24 -27.77
N MET A 193 -2.02 -40.91 -27.47
CA MET A 193 -1.41 -41.26 -26.18
C MET A 193 -1.91 -40.35 -25.06
N ASN A 194 -1.79 -39.03 -25.21
CA ASN A 194 -2.21 -38.09 -24.17
C ASN A 194 -3.69 -38.23 -23.84
N ASP A 195 -4.54 -38.33 -24.87
CA ASP A 195 -5.98 -38.49 -24.72
C ASP A 195 -6.29 -39.77 -23.92
N ALA A 196 -5.63 -40.89 -24.23
CA ALA A 196 -5.80 -42.14 -23.49
C ALA A 196 -5.35 -42.08 -22.03
N LEU A 197 -4.24 -41.40 -21.73
CA LEU A 197 -3.76 -41.23 -20.35
C LEU A 197 -4.73 -40.37 -19.52
N VAL A 198 -5.24 -39.29 -20.09
CA VAL A 198 -6.23 -38.42 -19.45
C VAL A 198 -7.54 -39.19 -19.21
N ILE A 199 -8.03 -39.91 -20.23
CA ILE A 199 -9.25 -40.73 -20.15
C ILE A 199 -9.11 -41.83 -19.09
N SER A 200 -8.00 -42.57 -19.09
CA SER A 200 -7.73 -43.63 -18.12
C SER A 200 -7.66 -43.08 -16.70
N THR A 201 -6.96 -41.96 -16.50
CA THR A 201 -6.92 -41.25 -15.21
C THR A 201 -8.32 -40.85 -14.74
N CYS A 202 -9.13 -40.21 -15.59
CA CYS A 202 -10.49 -39.82 -15.25
C CYS A 202 -11.39 -41.01 -14.90
N LYS A 203 -11.28 -42.13 -15.59
CA LYS A 203 -12.02 -43.36 -15.26
C LYS A 203 -11.67 -43.87 -13.87
N LEU A 204 -10.39 -43.88 -13.51
CA LEU A 204 -9.92 -44.31 -12.19
C LEU A 204 -10.35 -43.33 -11.07
N LEU A 205 -10.24 -42.03 -11.32
CA LEU A 205 -10.76 -41.00 -10.41
C LEU A 205 -12.26 -41.16 -10.18
N GLN A 206 -13.02 -41.38 -11.24
CA GLN A 206 -14.46 -41.62 -11.17
C GLN A 206 -14.79 -42.91 -10.41
N ALA A 207 -14.06 -43.99 -10.66
CA ALA A 207 -14.23 -45.25 -9.94
C ALA A 207 -13.94 -45.08 -8.44
N SER A 208 -12.87 -44.36 -8.09
CA SER A 208 -12.53 -44.03 -6.69
C SER A 208 -13.62 -43.18 -6.03
N SER A 209 -14.16 -42.18 -6.73
CA SER A 209 -15.30 -41.36 -6.25
C SER A 209 -16.51 -42.21 -5.89
N ARG A 210 -16.84 -43.22 -6.71
CA ARG A 210 -17.97 -44.13 -6.44
C ARG A 210 -17.75 -45.02 -5.23
N GLN A 211 -16.50 -45.31 -4.89
CA GLN A 211 -16.15 -46.14 -3.72
C GLN A 211 -16.06 -45.30 -2.45
N ASN A 212 -15.42 -44.13 -2.52
CA ASN A 212 -15.04 -43.32 -1.36
C ASN A 212 -15.91 -42.06 -1.17
N GLY A 213 -16.82 -41.79 -2.11
CA GLY A 213 -17.74 -40.65 -2.10
C GLY A 213 -17.20 -39.36 -2.70
N VAL A 214 -15.87 -39.25 -2.90
CA VAL A 214 -15.22 -38.05 -3.46
C VAL A 214 -14.02 -38.46 -4.34
N ALA A 215 -13.86 -37.80 -5.50
CA ALA A 215 -12.69 -37.94 -6.36
C ALA A 215 -11.61 -36.91 -6.01
N LYS A 216 -10.34 -37.30 -6.09
CA LYS A 216 -9.22 -36.35 -6.18
C LYS A 216 -9.36 -35.53 -7.48
N PRO A 217 -9.13 -34.20 -7.46
CA PRO A 217 -9.21 -33.35 -8.65
C PRO A 217 -8.13 -33.66 -9.69
N LEU A 218 -8.45 -33.39 -10.96
CA LEU A 218 -7.50 -33.34 -12.07
C LEU A 218 -7.38 -31.90 -12.60
N GLN A 219 -6.20 -31.34 -12.47
CA GLN A 219 -5.84 -30.01 -12.94
C GLN A 219 -5.38 -30.07 -14.41
N PHE A 220 -5.73 -29.05 -15.19
CA PHE A 220 -5.27 -28.88 -16.56
C PHE A 220 -4.55 -27.53 -16.70
N HIS A 221 -3.37 -27.55 -17.31
CA HIS A 221 -2.78 -26.33 -17.84
C HIS A 221 -3.69 -25.74 -18.92
N THR A 222 -3.92 -24.43 -18.92
CA THR A 222 -4.74 -23.77 -19.95
C THR A 222 -4.23 -22.37 -20.25
N GLY A 223 -4.38 -21.90 -21.48
CA GLY A 223 -3.98 -20.55 -21.86
C GLY A 223 -2.46 -20.33 -21.94
N PHE A 224 -1.99 -19.27 -21.27
CA PHE A 224 -0.62 -18.75 -21.28
C PHE A 224 0.43 -19.82 -20.90
N GLY A 225 1.65 -19.65 -21.40
CA GLY A 225 2.72 -20.63 -21.21
C GLY A 225 3.95 -20.39 -22.08
N ASP A 226 4.87 -21.35 -22.03
CA ASP A 226 6.13 -21.36 -22.80
C ASP A 226 5.96 -21.41 -24.32
N ASN A 227 7.06 -21.21 -25.05
CA ASN A 227 7.07 -21.07 -26.51
C ASN A 227 6.69 -22.33 -27.31
N ASP A 228 6.51 -23.48 -26.66
CA ASP A 228 6.04 -24.71 -27.28
C ASP A 228 4.51 -24.92 -27.14
N ILE A 229 3.80 -23.96 -26.54
CA ILE A 229 2.33 -23.95 -26.47
C ILE A 229 1.70 -23.38 -27.76
N SER A 230 0.55 -23.94 -28.14
CA SER A 230 -0.31 -23.36 -29.17
C SER A 230 -1.46 -22.62 -28.49
N LEU A 231 -1.54 -21.31 -28.72
CA LEU A 231 -2.59 -20.48 -28.13
C LEU A 231 -3.99 -21.00 -28.49
N LEU A 232 -4.23 -21.40 -29.75
CA LEU A 232 -5.52 -21.93 -30.19
C LEU A 232 -5.87 -23.24 -29.49
N ASP A 233 -4.89 -24.12 -29.34
CA ASP A 233 -5.10 -25.46 -28.77
C ASP A 233 -5.15 -25.42 -27.23
N SER A 234 -4.80 -24.29 -26.63
CA SER A 234 -4.85 -24.02 -25.18
C SER A 234 -6.18 -23.44 -24.68
N ASN A 235 -7.15 -23.21 -25.58
CA ASN A 235 -8.46 -22.67 -25.21
C ASN A 235 -9.30 -23.73 -24.49
N PRO A 236 -9.72 -23.52 -23.22
CA PRO A 236 -10.47 -24.52 -22.47
C PRO A 236 -11.88 -24.77 -23.02
N ALA A 237 -12.44 -23.89 -23.85
CA ALA A 237 -13.79 -24.03 -24.40
C ALA A 237 -14.00 -25.34 -25.19
N VAL A 238 -12.94 -25.90 -25.77
CA VAL A 238 -12.99 -27.17 -26.52
C VAL A 238 -13.21 -28.38 -25.60
N MET A 239 -12.93 -28.25 -24.29
CA MET A 239 -13.08 -29.34 -23.31
C MET A 239 -14.54 -29.64 -22.94
N GLN A 240 -15.52 -28.87 -23.43
CA GLN A 240 -16.93 -28.99 -23.01
C GLN A 240 -17.47 -30.41 -23.08
N ASP A 241 -17.19 -31.11 -24.18
CA ASP A 241 -17.72 -32.45 -24.38
C ASP A 241 -17.01 -33.46 -23.49
N PHE A 242 -15.70 -33.32 -23.28
CA PHE A 242 -14.94 -34.11 -22.32
C PHE A 242 -15.44 -33.92 -20.87
N ILE A 243 -15.69 -32.68 -20.45
CA ILE A 243 -16.20 -32.34 -19.11
C ILE A 243 -17.53 -33.07 -18.82
N LYS A 244 -18.42 -33.16 -19.82
CA LYS A 244 -19.73 -33.84 -19.70
C LYS A 244 -19.60 -35.34 -19.48
N VAL A 245 -18.55 -35.97 -20.02
CA VAL A 245 -18.32 -37.41 -19.89
C VAL A 245 -17.95 -37.79 -18.46
N TYR A 246 -17.23 -36.92 -17.75
CA TYR A 246 -16.72 -37.19 -16.40
C TYR A 246 -17.30 -36.24 -15.33
N PRO A 247 -18.63 -36.21 -15.12
CA PRO A 247 -19.28 -35.25 -14.23
C PRO A 247 -18.97 -35.46 -12.74
N GLU A 248 -18.32 -36.56 -12.37
CA GLU A 248 -17.93 -36.91 -11.00
C GLU A 248 -16.46 -36.56 -10.70
N VAL A 249 -15.66 -36.24 -11.73
CA VAL A 249 -14.25 -35.87 -11.59
C VAL A 249 -14.16 -34.35 -11.51
N PRO A 250 -13.64 -33.78 -10.40
CA PRO A 250 -13.39 -32.35 -10.34
C PRO A 250 -12.26 -31.98 -11.30
N ILE A 251 -12.53 -31.03 -12.19
CA ILE A 251 -11.62 -30.51 -13.20
C ILE A 251 -11.25 -29.08 -12.79
N VAL A 252 -9.95 -28.80 -12.66
CA VAL A 252 -9.45 -27.46 -12.35
C VAL A 252 -8.76 -26.89 -13.59
N LEU A 253 -9.29 -25.79 -14.11
CA LEU A 253 -8.67 -25.02 -15.19
C LEU A 253 -7.68 -24.04 -14.55
N LEU A 254 -6.39 -24.26 -14.77
CA LEU A 254 -5.34 -23.46 -14.14
C LEU A 254 -5.05 -22.16 -14.90
N HIS A 255 -4.38 -21.25 -14.21
CA HIS A 255 -3.66 -20.13 -14.82
C HIS A 255 -4.54 -19.00 -15.34
N SER A 256 -5.70 -18.82 -14.69
CA SER A 256 -6.80 -17.98 -15.17
C SER A 256 -7.26 -18.30 -16.60
N SER A 257 -6.76 -19.39 -17.21
CA SER A 257 -6.81 -19.66 -18.64
C SER A 257 -6.43 -18.47 -19.53
N TYR A 258 -5.60 -17.51 -19.09
CA TYR A 258 -5.36 -16.26 -19.84
C TYR A 258 -4.87 -16.54 -21.28
N PRO A 259 -5.43 -15.94 -22.34
CA PRO A 259 -6.43 -14.86 -22.36
C PRO A 259 -7.91 -15.32 -22.40
N TYR A 260 -8.19 -16.61 -22.21
CA TYR A 260 -9.51 -17.25 -22.27
C TYR A 260 -10.25 -17.29 -20.92
N THR A 261 -9.96 -16.35 -20.02
CA THR A 261 -10.51 -16.33 -18.65
C THR A 261 -12.03 -16.35 -18.63
N ARG A 262 -12.69 -15.64 -19.56
CA ARG A 262 -14.15 -15.65 -19.69
C ARG A 262 -14.71 -17.00 -20.13
N ASP A 263 -14.06 -17.66 -21.09
CA ASP A 263 -14.44 -19.00 -21.54
C ASP A 263 -14.33 -20.01 -20.39
N ALA A 264 -13.22 -19.96 -19.64
CA ALA A 264 -13.00 -20.80 -18.47
C ALA A 264 -14.04 -20.54 -17.36
N GLY A 265 -14.35 -19.27 -17.12
CA GLY A 265 -15.39 -18.87 -16.18
C GLY A 265 -16.76 -19.42 -16.58
N TYR A 266 -17.12 -19.37 -17.86
CA TYR A 266 -18.35 -19.97 -18.38
C TYR A 266 -18.43 -21.47 -18.07
N LEU A 267 -17.35 -22.22 -18.30
CA LEU A 267 -17.30 -23.65 -18.00
C LEU A 267 -17.48 -23.92 -16.51
N ALA A 268 -16.78 -23.17 -15.65
CA ALA A 268 -16.93 -23.29 -14.20
C ALA A 268 -18.34 -22.94 -13.72
N THR A 269 -19.03 -22.01 -14.37
CA THR A 269 -20.44 -21.68 -14.07
C THR A 269 -21.39 -22.81 -14.45
N VAL A 270 -21.28 -23.35 -15.67
CA VAL A 270 -22.31 -24.27 -16.21
C VAL A 270 -22.07 -25.74 -15.85
N TYR A 271 -20.84 -26.15 -15.52
CA TYR A 271 -20.52 -27.53 -15.15
C TYR A 271 -20.19 -27.66 -13.67
N LYS A 272 -20.94 -28.51 -12.95
CA LYS A 272 -20.81 -28.70 -11.48
C LYS A 272 -19.39 -29.08 -11.03
N ASN A 273 -18.67 -29.80 -11.89
CA ASN A 273 -17.37 -30.38 -11.61
C ASN A 273 -16.20 -29.54 -12.11
N VAL A 274 -16.42 -28.34 -12.66
CA VAL A 274 -15.34 -27.47 -13.16
C VAL A 274 -15.09 -26.34 -12.17
N PHE A 275 -13.81 -26.07 -11.92
CA PHE A 275 -13.27 -25.01 -11.09
C PHE A 275 -12.25 -24.20 -11.90
N LEU A 276 -12.11 -22.92 -11.56
CA LEU A 276 -11.17 -22.01 -12.20
C LEU A 276 -10.17 -21.50 -11.16
N ASP A 277 -8.89 -21.66 -11.44
CA ASP A 277 -7.80 -21.12 -10.66
C ASP A 277 -7.30 -19.79 -11.24
N LEU A 278 -6.85 -18.88 -10.38
CA LEU A 278 -6.44 -17.52 -10.73
C LEU A 278 -4.93 -17.35 -10.93
N GLY A 279 -4.10 -18.38 -10.74
CA GLY A 279 -2.63 -18.28 -10.73
C GLY A 279 -1.97 -17.99 -12.08
N GLU A 280 -0.64 -18.13 -12.14
CA GLU A 280 0.29 -17.86 -13.28
C GLU A 280 0.29 -16.43 -13.83
N VAL A 281 -0.79 -15.65 -13.76
CA VAL A 281 -0.79 -14.27 -14.26
C VAL A 281 -0.13 -13.29 -13.27
N PHE A 282 0.20 -13.77 -12.07
CA PHE A 282 0.87 -13.04 -11.00
C PHE A 282 2.27 -13.62 -10.77
N PRO A 283 3.38 -12.92 -11.06
CA PRO A 283 3.52 -11.54 -11.55
C PRO A 283 3.58 -11.32 -13.10
N GLN A 284 3.16 -12.29 -13.92
CA GLN A 284 3.49 -12.36 -15.35
C GLN A 284 2.82 -11.28 -16.21
N VAL A 285 1.66 -10.73 -15.81
CA VAL A 285 0.99 -9.62 -16.52
C VAL A 285 1.04 -8.31 -15.73
N SER A 286 0.79 -7.18 -16.40
CA SER A 286 0.75 -5.86 -15.74
C SER A 286 -0.30 -5.80 -14.62
N ARG A 287 -0.13 -4.90 -13.66
CA ARG A 287 -1.10 -4.68 -12.57
C ARG A 287 -2.53 -4.48 -13.08
N ASP A 288 -2.72 -3.64 -14.11
CA ASP A 288 -4.04 -3.45 -14.71
C ASP A 288 -4.58 -4.73 -15.35
N GLY A 289 -3.70 -5.55 -15.97
CA GLY A 289 -4.06 -6.85 -16.53
C GLY A 289 -4.51 -7.82 -15.44
N GLN A 290 -3.81 -7.86 -14.32
CA GLN A 290 -4.16 -8.68 -13.15
C GLN A 290 -5.56 -8.31 -12.62
N GLU A 291 -5.81 -7.02 -12.42
CA GLU A 291 -7.12 -6.52 -11.98
C GLU A 291 -8.23 -6.85 -13.00
N GLN A 292 -7.96 -6.73 -14.30
CA GLN A 292 -8.91 -7.08 -15.36
C GLN A 292 -9.21 -8.58 -15.40
N ILE A 293 -8.22 -9.45 -15.22
CA ILE A 293 -8.41 -10.90 -15.22
C ILE A 293 -9.28 -11.33 -14.04
N ILE A 294 -9.04 -10.79 -12.84
CA ILE A 294 -9.90 -11.05 -11.68
C ILE A 294 -11.35 -10.63 -11.98
N ARG A 295 -11.56 -9.44 -12.58
CA ARG A 295 -12.91 -9.00 -12.97
C ARG A 295 -13.55 -9.95 -13.98
N GLN A 296 -12.81 -10.38 -15.00
CA GLN A 296 -13.29 -11.35 -15.99
C GLN A 296 -13.67 -12.69 -15.35
N ALA A 297 -12.88 -13.17 -14.40
CA ALA A 297 -13.20 -14.39 -13.65
C ALA A 297 -14.48 -14.21 -12.82
N LEU A 298 -14.65 -13.06 -12.17
CA LEU A 298 -15.83 -12.73 -11.35
C LEU A 298 -17.09 -12.38 -12.16
N GLU A 299 -17.00 -12.16 -13.47
CA GLU A 299 -18.17 -11.80 -14.32
C GLU A 299 -19.31 -12.81 -14.19
N ILE A 300 -18.99 -14.11 -14.22
CA ILE A 300 -19.99 -15.19 -14.20
C ILE A 300 -19.60 -16.38 -13.33
N THR A 301 -18.34 -16.51 -12.91
CA THR A 301 -17.88 -17.69 -12.16
C THR A 301 -18.37 -17.61 -10.71
N PRO A 302 -19.02 -18.66 -10.17
CA PRO A 302 -19.35 -18.69 -8.75
C PRO A 302 -18.10 -18.61 -7.88
N THR A 303 -18.11 -17.76 -6.85
CA THR A 303 -16.96 -17.61 -5.92
C THR A 303 -16.63 -18.87 -5.15
N SER A 304 -17.55 -19.85 -5.08
CA SER A 304 -17.32 -21.20 -4.54
C SER A 304 -16.55 -22.13 -5.49
N LYS A 305 -16.18 -21.65 -6.68
CA LYS A 305 -15.45 -22.40 -7.70
C LYS A 305 -14.18 -21.69 -8.21
N LEU A 306 -13.87 -20.54 -7.62
CA LEU A 306 -12.63 -19.82 -7.87
C LEU A 306 -11.59 -20.25 -6.86
N LEU A 307 -10.38 -20.54 -7.33
CA LEU A 307 -9.26 -21.00 -6.52
C LEU A 307 -8.07 -20.05 -6.66
N TRP A 308 -7.16 -20.11 -5.69
CA TRP A 308 -5.93 -19.35 -5.69
C TRP A 308 -4.70 -20.26 -5.84
N SER A 309 -3.75 -19.82 -6.66
CA SER A 309 -2.38 -20.34 -6.69
C SER A 309 -1.39 -19.29 -7.16
N THR A 310 -0.11 -19.55 -6.91
CA THR A 310 0.98 -18.74 -7.43
C THR A 310 1.50 -19.23 -8.77
N ASP A 311 1.37 -20.53 -9.08
CA ASP A 311 2.12 -21.21 -10.16
C ASP A 311 3.64 -20.96 -10.07
N ALA A 312 4.13 -20.73 -8.87
CA ALA A 312 5.52 -20.40 -8.65
C ALA A 312 6.42 -21.59 -8.98
N HIS A 313 7.51 -21.33 -9.69
CA HIS A 313 8.42 -22.36 -10.16
C HIS A 313 9.85 -21.81 -10.26
N HIS A 314 10.82 -22.72 -10.09
CA HIS A 314 12.27 -22.46 -10.12
C HIS A 314 12.80 -21.57 -8.99
N PHE A 315 12.25 -20.36 -8.83
CA PHE A 315 12.78 -19.29 -7.98
C PHE A 315 11.82 -18.94 -6.82
N PRO A 316 12.32 -18.74 -5.59
CA PRO A 316 11.50 -18.42 -4.41
C PRO A 316 10.66 -17.14 -4.57
N GLU A 317 11.18 -16.14 -5.27
CA GLU A 317 10.56 -14.82 -5.45
C GLU A 317 9.22 -14.92 -6.20
N THR A 318 9.04 -15.95 -7.03
CA THR A 318 7.77 -16.17 -7.74
C THR A 318 6.63 -16.52 -6.78
N TYR A 319 6.91 -17.24 -5.68
CA TYR A 319 5.93 -17.53 -4.62
C TYR A 319 5.50 -16.25 -3.89
N TYR A 320 6.49 -15.41 -3.56
CA TYR A 320 6.26 -14.15 -2.86
C TYR A 320 5.47 -13.17 -3.72
N LEU A 321 5.95 -12.88 -4.93
CA LEU A 321 5.32 -11.94 -5.84
C LEU A 321 3.92 -12.37 -6.23
N GLY A 322 3.70 -13.67 -6.48
CA GLY A 322 2.37 -14.22 -6.76
C GLY A 322 1.38 -13.88 -5.64
N ASN A 323 1.73 -14.17 -4.38
CA ASN A 323 0.87 -13.90 -3.22
C ASN A 323 0.65 -12.41 -2.95
N VAL A 324 1.70 -11.59 -3.04
CA VAL A 324 1.60 -10.13 -2.79
C VAL A 324 0.73 -9.46 -3.85
N GLN A 325 1.02 -9.71 -5.12
CA GLN A 325 0.30 -9.07 -6.23
C GLN A 325 -1.14 -9.60 -6.34
N GLY A 326 -1.31 -10.91 -6.13
CA GLY A 326 -2.62 -11.55 -6.05
C GLY A 326 -3.56 -10.93 -5.03
N ARG A 327 -3.09 -10.81 -3.79
CA ARG A 327 -3.86 -10.18 -2.71
C ARG A 327 -4.14 -8.70 -2.99
N ALA A 328 -3.17 -7.96 -3.52
CA ALA A 328 -3.36 -6.56 -3.88
C ALA A 328 -4.44 -6.38 -4.96
N ALA A 329 -4.43 -7.23 -5.99
CA ALA A 329 -5.43 -7.18 -7.06
C ALA A 329 -6.81 -7.63 -6.56
N LEU A 330 -6.90 -8.72 -5.77
CA LEU A 330 -8.16 -9.15 -5.14
C LEU A 330 -8.74 -8.06 -4.23
N GLU A 331 -7.90 -7.44 -3.40
CA GLU A 331 -8.30 -6.35 -2.52
C GLU A 331 -8.88 -5.18 -3.31
N LYS A 332 -8.15 -4.73 -4.34
CA LYS A 332 -8.59 -3.62 -5.20
C LYS A 332 -9.93 -3.91 -5.85
N VAL A 333 -10.10 -5.08 -6.47
CA VAL A 333 -11.33 -5.47 -7.16
C VAL A 333 -12.50 -5.60 -6.19
N PHE A 334 -12.33 -6.31 -5.06
CA PHE A 334 -13.41 -6.51 -4.10
C PHE A 334 -13.81 -5.23 -3.36
N CYS A 335 -12.84 -4.37 -3.00
CA CYS A 335 -13.17 -3.07 -2.40
C CYS A 335 -14.00 -2.22 -3.38
N GLU A 336 -13.64 -2.18 -4.66
CA GLU A 336 -14.39 -1.44 -5.65
C GLU A 336 -15.80 -1.99 -5.87
N TYR A 337 -15.97 -3.32 -5.92
CA TYR A 337 -17.30 -3.93 -6.02
C TYR A 337 -18.16 -3.63 -4.79
N VAL A 338 -17.56 -3.55 -3.60
CA VAL A 338 -18.27 -3.09 -2.41
C VAL A 338 -18.63 -1.62 -2.49
N GLU A 339 -17.69 -0.75 -2.88
CA GLU A 339 -17.90 0.69 -3.00
C GLU A 339 -18.98 1.03 -4.04
N GLN A 340 -19.03 0.27 -5.14
CA GLN A 340 -20.04 0.41 -6.21
C GLN A 340 -21.38 -0.23 -5.85
N GLY A 341 -21.43 -1.02 -4.77
CA GLY A 341 -22.64 -1.71 -4.32
C GLY A 341 -22.97 -2.99 -5.09
N ASP A 342 -22.03 -3.51 -5.88
CA ASP A 342 -22.14 -4.81 -6.58
C ASP A 342 -22.09 -5.99 -5.60
N LEU A 343 -21.36 -5.83 -4.48
CA LEU A 343 -21.28 -6.79 -3.38
C LEU A 343 -21.46 -6.08 -2.03
N SER A 344 -22.08 -6.76 -1.06
CA SER A 344 -21.93 -6.36 0.34
C SER A 344 -20.55 -6.76 0.86
N VAL A 345 -20.08 -6.12 1.94
CA VAL A 345 -18.82 -6.55 2.58
C VAL A 345 -18.84 -8.00 3.03
N HIS A 346 -19.96 -8.46 3.59
CA HIS A 346 -20.07 -9.85 4.02
C HIS A 346 -19.90 -10.82 2.82
N GLU A 347 -20.47 -10.49 1.66
CA GLU A 347 -20.30 -11.28 0.43
C GLU A 347 -18.86 -11.22 -0.10
N ALA A 348 -18.23 -10.04 -0.10
CA ALA A 348 -16.84 -9.89 -0.51
C ALA A 348 -15.87 -10.63 0.43
N VAL A 349 -16.09 -10.55 1.74
CA VAL A 349 -15.31 -11.29 2.74
C VAL A 349 -15.49 -12.79 2.55
N GLY A 350 -16.73 -13.26 2.41
CA GLY A 350 -17.01 -14.67 2.16
C GLY A 350 -16.40 -15.16 0.85
N ALA A 351 -16.46 -14.36 -0.22
CA ALA A 351 -15.85 -14.68 -1.51
C ALA A 351 -14.32 -14.79 -1.40
N ALA A 352 -13.66 -13.82 -0.78
CA ALA A 352 -12.21 -13.84 -0.63
C ALA A 352 -11.73 -14.99 0.27
N LYS A 353 -12.42 -15.32 1.38
CA LYS A 353 -12.10 -16.51 2.18
C LYS A 353 -12.20 -17.81 1.37
N ARG A 354 -13.26 -17.94 0.56
CA ARG A 354 -13.45 -19.09 -0.33
C ARG A 354 -12.33 -19.24 -1.34
N ILE A 355 -12.00 -18.15 -2.02
CA ILE A 355 -10.96 -18.12 -3.07
C ILE A 355 -9.60 -18.45 -2.49
N LEU A 356 -9.24 -17.82 -1.37
CA LEU A 356 -7.91 -17.96 -0.76
C LEU A 356 -7.76 -19.28 -0.01
N PHE A 357 -8.83 -19.84 0.56
CA PHE A 357 -8.73 -20.99 1.48
C PHE A 357 -9.83 -22.04 1.30
N GLU A 358 -11.10 -21.68 1.55
CA GLU A 358 -12.14 -22.70 1.83
C GLU A 358 -12.40 -23.63 0.65
N ASN A 359 -12.37 -23.11 -0.58
CA ASN A 359 -12.64 -23.91 -1.77
C ASN A 359 -11.55 -24.97 -1.98
N SER A 360 -10.28 -24.58 -1.88
CA SER A 360 -9.16 -25.53 -1.99
C SER A 360 -9.15 -26.52 -0.83
N ASN A 361 -9.40 -26.07 0.41
CA ASN A 361 -9.49 -26.96 1.57
C ASN A 361 -10.55 -28.06 1.38
N SER A 362 -11.71 -27.70 0.82
CA SER A 362 -12.80 -28.63 0.54
C SER A 362 -12.51 -29.51 -0.69
N LEU A 363 -12.04 -28.92 -1.79
CA LEU A 363 -11.84 -29.62 -3.06
C LEU A 363 -10.75 -30.69 -2.97
N TYR A 364 -9.65 -30.37 -2.29
CA TYR A 364 -8.51 -31.27 -2.11
C TYR A 364 -8.59 -32.09 -0.81
N GLN A 365 -9.69 -31.98 -0.06
CA GLN A 365 -9.94 -32.72 1.20
C GLN A 365 -8.81 -32.59 2.23
N LEU A 366 -8.29 -31.37 2.41
CA LEU A 366 -7.09 -31.14 3.22
C LEU A 366 -7.39 -31.17 4.73
N GLY A 367 -8.65 -31.02 5.13
CA GLY A 367 -9.08 -31.16 6.53
C GLY A 367 -8.52 -30.09 7.47
N LEU A 368 -8.09 -28.93 6.93
CA LEU A 368 -7.46 -27.87 7.70
C LEU A 368 -8.52 -27.03 8.43
N THR A 369 -8.26 -26.70 9.70
CA THR A 369 -9.10 -25.83 10.53
C THR A 369 -8.29 -24.64 11.02
N LEU A 370 -8.81 -23.43 10.85
CA LEU A 370 -8.12 -22.22 11.30
C LEU A 370 -8.26 -21.99 12.82
N PRO A 371 -7.20 -21.55 13.54
CA PRO A 371 -7.18 -21.51 15.02
C PRO A 371 -8.26 -20.65 15.71
N ASN A 372 -8.98 -19.78 15.00
CA ASN A 372 -9.94 -18.84 15.59
C ASN A 372 -11.42 -19.09 15.25
N GLU A 373 -11.77 -20.12 14.47
CA GLU A 373 -13.18 -20.36 14.09
C GLU A 373 -13.89 -21.43 14.94
N ALA A 374 -13.21 -22.04 15.92
CA ALA A 374 -13.80 -23.04 16.81
C ALA A 374 -14.83 -22.50 17.83
N ASN A 375 -15.06 -21.19 17.91
CA ASN A 375 -15.97 -20.57 18.90
C ASN A 375 -17.11 -19.70 18.32
N SER A 376 -17.31 -19.64 17.00
CA SER A 376 -18.47 -18.93 16.43
C SER A 376 -19.61 -19.90 16.13
N LYS A 377 -20.45 -20.19 17.14
CA LYS A 377 -21.82 -20.65 16.87
C LYS A 377 -22.68 -19.45 16.39
N PRO A 378 -23.69 -19.67 15.55
CA PRO A 378 -24.55 -18.60 15.05
C PRO A 378 -25.27 -17.93 16.22
N LEU A 379 -25.28 -16.60 16.24
CA LEU A 379 -26.02 -15.78 17.19
C LEU A 379 -27.52 -16.03 17.03
N ASP A 380 -28.09 -16.84 17.93
CA ASP A 380 -29.53 -16.85 18.20
C ASP A 380 -29.85 -15.74 19.21
N VAL A 381 -30.87 -14.95 18.86
CA VAL A 381 -31.40 -13.83 19.62
C VAL A 381 -32.13 -14.36 20.85
N GLN A 382 -31.57 -14.24 22.05
CA GLN A 382 -32.35 -14.13 23.29
C GLN A 382 -31.69 -13.19 24.32
N THR A 383 -32.52 -12.26 24.78
CA THR A 383 -32.36 -11.35 25.91
C THR A 383 -32.14 -12.11 27.22
N ASP A 384 -31.13 -11.78 28.03
CA ASP A 384 -31.38 -11.43 29.44
C ASP A 384 -30.18 -10.80 30.17
N GLN A 385 -30.54 -10.14 31.26
CA GLN A 385 -29.78 -9.25 32.13
C GLN A 385 -28.70 -9.94 32.99
N GLY A 386 -27.64 -9.18 33.28
CA GLY A 386 -26.88 -9.30 34.53
C GLY A 386 -25.48 -9.87 34.42
N ALA A 387 -24.46 -9.02 34.56
CA ALA A 387 -23.44 -9.12 35.62
C ALA A 387 -22.30 -8.14 35.33
N ALA A 388 -22.12 -7.21 36.27
CA ALA A 388 -20.99 -6.33 36.35
C ALA A 388 -19.70 -7.07 36.74
N ASN A 389 -18.59 -6.37 36.52
CA ASN A 389 -17.23 -6.57 37.06
C ASN A 389 -16.28 -7.42 36.22
N THR A 390 -15.53 -6.73 35.37
CA THR A 390 -14.05 -6.77 35.38
C THR A 390 -13.52 -5.54 34.66
N THR A 391 -12.96 -4.62 35.43
CA THR A 391 -12.24 -3.44 34.97
C THR A 391 -10.92 -3.90 34.36
N THR A 392 -10.82 -3.89 33.04
CA THR A 392 -9.53 -4.01 32.34
C THR A 392 -9.20 -2.63 31.79
N THR A 393 -8.18 -2.02 32.37
CA THR A 393 -7.66 -0.69 32.09
C THR A 393 -7.32 -0.51 30.60
N ALA A 394 -7.70 0.66 30.06
CA ALA A 394 -7.49 1.13 28.70
C ALA A 394 -6.00 1.43 28.36
N GLN A 395 -5.12 0.46 28.56
CA GLN A 395 -3.67 0.59 28.35
C GLN A 395 -3.09 -0.45 27.36
N GLN A 396 -3.92 -1.15 26.59
CA GLN A 396 -3.47 -2.21 25.68
C GLN A 396 -3.96 -2.05 24.22
N MET A 397 -4.32 -0.84 23.79
CA MET A 397 -4.72 -0.57 22.39
C MET A 397 -3.85 0.46 21.66
N SER A 398 -2.60 0.65 22.06
CA SER A 398 -1.62 1.36 21.23
C SER A 398 -0.26 0.67 21.27
N THR A 399 0.46 0.74 20.16
CA THR A 399 1.74 0.11 19.82
C THR A 399 1.64 -1.27 19.15
N LEU A 400 1.76 -1.28 17.81
CA LEU A 400 2.63 -2.27 17.17
C LEU A 400 3.97 -2.18 17.93
N SER A 401 4.44 -3.29 18.50
CA SER A 401 5.73 -3.26 19.19
C SER A 401 6.82 -2.69 18.26
N ALA A 402 7.74 -1.88 18.78
CA ALA A 402 8.88 -1.38 18.00
C ALA A 402 9.62 -2.51 17.27
N GLN A 403 9.56 -3.73 17.83
CA GLN A 403 10.12 -4.95 17.27
C GLN A 403 9.32 -5.49 16.06
N SER A 404 7.99 -5.42 16.06
CA SER A 404 7.17 -5.74 14.89
C SER A 404 7.31 -4.72 13.76
N LEU A 405 7.45 -3.43 14.09
CA LEU A 405 7.72 -2.39 13.07
C LEU A 405 9.14 -2.52 12.51
N LEU A 406 10.11 -2.90 13.35
CA LEU A 406 11.47 -3.22 12.89
C LEU A 406 11.44 -4.37 11.87
N GLN A 407 10.65 -5.43 12.12
CA GLN A 407 10.46 -6.52 11.17
C GLN A 407 9.85 -6.05 9.83
N THR A 408 9.02 -5.01 9.83
CA THR A 408 8.45 -4.44 8.60
C THR A 408 9.48 -3.63 7.80
N ILE A 409 10.40 -2.92 8.44
CA ILE A 409 11.38 -2.07 7.74
C ILE A 409 12.67 -2.82 7.36
N LEU A 410 12.97 -3.95 8.01
CA LEU A 410 14.19 -4.72 7.75
C LEU A 410 14.30 -5.21 6.29
N PRO A 411 13.25 -5.76 5.66
CA PRO A 411 13.28 -6.10 4.23
C PRO A 411 13.68 -4.90 3.36
N VAL A 412 13.02 -3.75 3.55
CA VAL A 412 13.32 -2.51 2.83
C VAL A 412 14.77 -2.06 3.03
N VAL A 413 15.29 -2.16 4.27
CA VAL A 413 16.68 -1.88 4.61
C VAL A 413 17.64 -2.82 3.88
N HIS A 414 17.29 -4.10 3.77
CA HIS A 414 18.12 -5.12 3.11
C HIS A 414 18.09 -4.99 1.58
N ASP A 415 16.91 -4.94 0.97
CA ASP A 415 16.69 -4.87 -0.48
C ASP A 415 17.35 -3.63 -1.10
N HIS A 416 17.25 -2.50 -0.41
CA HIS A 416 17.85 -1.24 -0.85
C HIS A 416 19.28 -1.06 -0.31
N ASN A 417 19.83 -2.07 0.36
CA ASN A 417 21.16 -2.09 0.97
C ASN A 417 21.46 -0.78 1.73
N VAL A 418 20.51 -0.38 2.59
CA VAL A 418 20.53 0.91 3.31
C VAL A 418 21.75 0.97 4.21
N GLN A 419 22.60 1.96 3.97
CA GLN A 419 23.86 2.15 4.69
C GLN A 419 23.73 3.16 5.83
N TYR A 420 22.80 4.11 5.72
CA TYR A 420 22.63 5.21 6.65
C TYR A 420 21.15 5.49 6.91
N VAL A 421 20.81 5.75 8.17
CA VAL A 421 19.50 6.22 8.58
C VAL A 421 19.63 7.60 9.23
N PHE A 422 18.84 8.55 8.73
CA PHE A 422 18.78 9.93 9.19
C PHE A 422 17.59 10.05 10.14
N VAL A 423 17.86 10.04 11.45
CA VAL A 423 16.84 10.27 12.47
C VAL A 423 16.59 11.76 12.56
N GLN A 424 15.38 12.20 12.20
CA GLN A 424 15.01 13.58 11.90
C GLN A 424 13.95 14.11 12.87
N TRP A 425 13.99 15.40 13.16
CA TRP A 425 12.95 16.10 13.92
C TRP A 425 12.92 17.58 13.53
N LEU A 426 11.77 18.24 13.69
CA LEU A 426 11.68 19.71 13.58
C LEU A 426 11.93 20.36 14.93
N ASP A 427 12.77 21.39 14.95
CA ASP A 427 12.81 22.33 16.08
C ASP A 427 11.64 23.34 16.00
N TYR A 428 11.52 24.20 17.01
CA TYR A 428 10.41 25.16 17.10
C TYR A 428 10.33 26.14 15.94
N MET A 429 11.45 26.42 15.27
CA MET A 429 11.56 27.35 14.13
C MET A 429 11.49 26.62 12.79
N ALA A 430 10.93 25.40 12.78
CA ALA A 430 10.75 24.55 11.61
C ALA A 430 12.06 24.20 10.88
N GLN A 431 13.20 24.20 11.57
CA GLN A 431 14.44 23.68 11.00
C GLN A 431 14.48 22.16 11.17
N LEU A 432 14.74 21.45 10.07
CA LEU A 432 14.92 20.00 10.07
C LEU A 432 16.30 19.67 10.67
N ARG A 433 16.27 19.17 11.90
CA ARG A 433 17.46 18.67 12.61
C ARG A 433 17.56 17.16 12.42
N SER A 434 18.77 16.63 12.50
CA SER A 434 18.97 15.19 12.38
C SER A 434 20.25 14.69 13.04
N ARG A 435 20.26 13.39 13.36
CA ARG A 435 21.48 12.60 13.57
C ARG A 435 21.56 11.50 12.53
N TRP A 436 22.75 11.30 11.98
CA TRP A 436 22.97 10.36 10.89
C TRP A 436 23.69 9.15 11.45
N LEU A 437 23.05 8.00 11.33
CA LEU A 437 23.53 6.76 11.90
C LEU A 437 23.87 5.78 10.77
N PRO A 438 25.10 5.23 10.72
CA PRO A 438 25.35 4.04 9.94
C PRO A 438 24.36 2.95 10.35
N ILE A 439 23.93 2.10 9.41
CA ILE A 439 22.87 1.12 9.65
C ILE A 439 23.18 0.20 10.85
N LYS A 440 24.45 -0.15 11.08
CA LYS A 440 24.89 -0.90 12.27
C LYS A 440 24.64 -0.15 13.58
N SER A 441 24.86 1.17 13.59
CA SER A 441 24.59 2.01 14.76
C SER A 441 23.10 2.23 14.97
N PHE A 442 22.32 2.34 13.88
CA PHE A 442 20.86 2.41 13.96
C PHE A 442 20.28 1.10 14.53
N ASN A 443 20.72 -0.05 14.03
CA ASN A 443 20.32 -1.35 14.59
C ASN A 443 20.74 -1.49 16.06
N LYS A 444 21.90 -0.97 16.45
CA LYS A 444 22.32 -0.94 17.86
C LYS A 444 21.42 -0.03 18.70
N LEU A 445 20.99 1.10 18.17
CA LEU A 445 20.04 2.00 18.83
C LEU A 445 18.72 1.27 19.11
N LEU A 446 18.15 0.62 18.08
CA LEU A 446 16.85 -0.06 18.17
C LEU A 446 16.88 -1.33 19.05
N ASN A 447 18.02 -2.04 19.11
CA ASN A 447 18.20 -3.18 20.02
C ASN A 447 18.58 -2.76 21.46
N GLY A 448 18.85 -1.47 21.69
CA GLY A 448 19.18 -0.91 23.00
C GLY A 448 17.99 -0.13 23.56
N ASP A 449 18.26 1.08 24.05
CA ASP A 449 17.24 1.95 24.65
C ASP A 449 16.25 2.55 23.63
N GLY A 450 16.41 2.26 22.33
CA GLY A 450 15.58 2.80 21.23
C GLY A 450 15.82 4.27 20.91
N ARG A 451 16.52 5.01 21.77
CA ARG A 451 16.63 6.48 21.74
C ARG A 451 18.02 6.97 22.09
N PHE A 452 18.35 8.20 21.71
CA PHE A 452 19.61 8.86 22.08
C PHE A 452 19.37 10.22 22.71
N SER A 453 20.27 10.65 23.59
CA SER A 453 20.15 11.94 24.26
C SER A 453 20.72 13.10 23.44
N ILE A 454 20.03 14.23 23.48
CA ILE A 454 20.50 15.57 23.10
C ILE A 454 20.38 16.49 24.32
N SER A 455 21.11 17.62 24.32
CA SER A 455 20.96 18.62 25.39
C SER A 455 19.56 19.22 25.36
N ARG A 456 18.94 19.41 26.53
CA ARG A 456 17.67 20.12 26.66
C ARG A 456 17.70 21.54 26.08
N GLY A 457 18.89 22.14 26.02
CA GLY A 457 19.09 23.46 25.42
C GLY A 457 18.71 23.56 23.94
N ASN A 458 18.63 22.45 23.20
CA ASN A 458 18.28 22.46 21.77
C ASN A 458 16.87 23.00 21.49
N LEU A 459 15.93 22.90 22.45
CA LEU A 459 14.60 23.49 22.31
C LEU A 459 14.59 25.02 22.44
N GLY A 460 15.64 25.59 23.04
CA GLY A 460 15.81 27.03 23.27
C GLY A 460 16.84 27.67 22.36
N THR A 461 17.14 27.07 21.21
CA THR A 461 18.19 27.51 20.29
C THR A 461 17.56 28.08 19.01
N THR A 462 18.01 29.26 18.59
CA THR A 462 17.57 29.91 17.34
C THR A 462 18.19 29.19 16.12
N PRO A 463 17.74 29.48 14.89
CA PRO A 463 18.25 28.78 13.69
C PRO A 463 19.74 29.03 13.38
N ASN A 464 20.40 30.00 14.03
CA ASN A 464 21.84 30.25 13.88
C ASN A 464 22.65 29.88 15.13
N ASP A 465 22.09 29.03 15.99
CA ASP A 465 22.69 28.50 17.21
C ASP A 465 22.89 29.52 18.36
N HIS A 466 22.23 30.69 18.30
CA HIS A 466 22.09 31.56 19.48
C HIS A 466 21.06 31.02 20.47
N MET A 467 21.14 31.50 21.71
CA MET A 467 20.32 31.02 22.81
C MET A 467 19.19 31.99 23.12
N SER A 468 17.98 31.48 23.26
CA SER A 468 16.84 32.23 23.78
C SER A 468 16.74 32.10 25.31
N SER A 469 15.81 32.84 25.90
CA SER A 469 15.47 32.74 27.33
C SER A 469 14.78 31.42 27.71
N ALA A 470 14.25 30.66 26.74
CA ALA A 470 13.70 29.32 26.97
C ALA A 470 14.79 28.24 27.15
N ARG A 471 16.07 28.58 26.97
CA ARG A 471 17.14 27.59 27.09
C ARG A 471 17.30 27.11 28.53
N ASP A 472 17.17 25.80 28.69
CA ASP A 472 17.66 25.08 29.86
C ASP A 472 18.76 24.09 29.43
N PRO A 473 20.06 24.36 29.68
CA PRO A 473 21.13 23.44 29.35
C PRO A 473 21.22 22.24 30.30
N VAL A 474 20.46 22.25 31.41
CA VAL A 474 20.47 21.17 32.41
C VAL A 474 19.49 20.08 32.00
N GLY A 475 19.95 18.84 32.06
CA GLY A 475 19.16 17.67 31.67
C GLY A 475 19.30 17.30 30.18
N SER A 476 18.55 16.28 29.78
CA SER A 476 18.59 15.70 28.45
C SER A 476 17.18 15.57 27.87
N ILE A 477 17.09 15.68 26.56
CA ILE A 477 15.94 15.25 25.77
C ILE A 477 16.35 13.94 25.12
N TYR A 478 15.50 12.93 25.16
CA TYR A 478 15.72 11.68 24.45
C TYR A 478 14.97 11.72 23.12
N VAL A 479 15.70 11.57 22.03
CA VAL A 479 15.15 11.55 20.66
C VAL A 479 14.90 10.10 20.29
N GLU A 480 13.64 9.80 20.01
CA GLU A 480 13.14 8.45 19.76
C GLU A 480 12.56 8.35 18.35
N PRO A 481 13.16 7.54 17.45
CA PRO A 481 12.70 7.38 16.08
C PRO A 481 11.36 6.62 16.06
N ASP A 482 10.42 7.14 15.30
CA ASP A 482 9.14 6.50 15.03
C ASP A 482 9.20 5.74 13.71
N LEU A 483 9.36 4.42 13.80
CA LEU A 483 9.56 3.55 12.64
C LEU A 483 8.38 3.55 11.65
N THR A 484 7.19 4.04 12.05
CA THR A 484 6.06 4.21 11.13
C THR A 484 6.31 5.30 10.08
N SER A 485 7.25 6.20 10.33
CA SER A 485 7.66 7.28 9.42
C SER A 485 8.90 6.95 8.57
N PHE A 486 9.38 5.70 8.64
CA PHE A 486 10.56 5.26 7.91
C PHE A 486 10.32 5.37 6.39
N ARG A 487 11.20 6.09 5.70
CA ARG A 487 11.11 6.29 4.25
C ARG A 487 12.50 6.26 3.62
N LEU A 488 12.62 5.67 2.44
CA LEU A 488 13.86 5.75 1.66
C LEU A 488 14.15 7.20 1.26
N MET A 489 15.43 7.55 1.15
CA MET A 489 15.85 8.79 0.49
C MET A 489 15.88 8.58 -1.02
N GLN A 490 15.67 9.65 -1.77
CA GLN A 490 15.70 9.64 -3.23
C GLN A 490 17.04 9.14 -3.78
N ASP A 491 16.97 8.39 -4.87
CA ASP A 491 18.07 7.67 -5.51
C ASP A 491 19.02 8.56 -6.33
N VAL A 492 18.63 9.81 -6.58
CA VAL A 492 19.39 10.81 -7.35
C VAL A 492 20.50 11.50 -6.54
N GLY A 493 20.57 11.28 -5.23
CA GLY A 493 21.50 11.96 -4.31
C GLY A 493 22.94 11.45 -4.29
N PRO A 494 23.87 12.19 -3.64
CA PRO A 494 25.27 11.77 -3.47
C PRO A 494 25.41 10.59 -2.51
N ILE A 495 24.43 10.41 -1.62
CA ILE A 495 24.33 9.27 -0.72
C ILE A 495 23.28 8.34 -1.31
N LYS A 496 23.75 7.29 -1.97
CA LYS A 496 22.88 6.19 -2.39
C LYS A 496 22.60 5.31 -1.17
N ASN A 497 21.42 4.71 -1.14
CA ASN A 497 21.03 3.73 -0.13
C ASN A 497 20.97 4.33 1.29
N ALA A 498 20.19 5.39 1.46
CA ALA A 498 19.90 5.98 2.75
C ALA A 498 18.39 6.02 3.01
N ALA A 499 18.00 6.15 4.27
CA ALA A 499 16.62 6.32 4.69
C ALA A 499 16.49 7.43 5.73
N THR A 500 15.30 7.99 5.87
CA THR A 500 14.93 8.94 6.92
C THR A 500 13.88 8.31 7.85
N VAL A 501 13.85 8.79 9.09
CA VAL A 501 12.81 8.46 10.06
C VAL A 501 12.56 9.66 10.96
N MET A 502 11.31 10.06 11.13
CA MET A 502 10.92 11.14 12.03
C MET A 502 10.97 10.65 13.48
N ALA A 503 11.27 11.57 14.40
CA ALA A 503 11.45 11.27 15.81
C ALA A 503 10.59 12.17 16.69
N SER A 504 10.18 11.60 17.82
CA SER A 504 9.53 12.30 18.93
C SER A 504 10.53 12.48 20.08
N PHE A 505 10.20 13.36 21.03
CA PHE A 505 11.00 13.57 22.23
C PHE A 505 10.37 12.90 23.43
N THR A 506 11.19 12.20 24.21
CA THR A 506 10.83 11.62 25.51
C THR A 506 11.73 12.14 26.62
N ASP A 507 11.28 12.03 27.86
CA ASP A 507 12.09 12.31 29.04
C ASP A 507 12.96 11.10 29.44
N GLU A 508 13.72 11.20 30.53
CA GLU A 508 14.58 10.11 31.01
C GLU A 508 13.82 8.82 31.38
N THR A 509 12.54 8.93 31.75
CA THR A 509 11.69 7.80 32.12
C THR A 509 11.09 7.07 30.92
N GLY A 510 11.09 7.70 29.74
CA GLY A 510 10.44 7.16 28.53
C GLY A 510 9.13 7.83 28.19
N GLU A 511 8.64 8.73 29.02
CA GLU A 511 7.36 9.39 28.80
C GLU A 511 7.49 10.48 27.71
N PRO A 512 6.46 10.67 26.86
CA PRO A 512 6.43 11.74 25.87
C PRO A 512 6.68 13.11 26.49
N LEU A 513 7.68 13.82 25.98
CA LEU A 513 8.03 15.15 26.47
C LEU A 513 6.95 16.14 26.02
N VAL A 514 6.35 16.85 26.98
CA VAL A 514 5.29 17.87 26.74
C VAL A 514 5.70 18.90 25.69
N LEU A 515 6.99 19.24 25.65
CA LEU A 515 7.57 20.21 24.74
C LEU A 515 7.76 19.71 23.30
N CYS A 516 7.48 18.43 23.00
CA CYS A 516 7.65 17.86 21.67
C CYS A 516 6.51 18.30 20.72
N PRO A 517 6.81 18.98 19.60
CA PRO A 517 5.79 19.37 18.63
C PRO A 517 5.04 18.17 18.05
N ARG A 518 5.76 17.13 17.64
CA ARG A 518 5.19 15.92 17.02
C ARG A 518 4.32 15.14 17.99
N ALA A 519 4.76 14.95 19.24
CA ALA A 519 3.98 14.26 20.26
C ALA A 519 2.72 15.06 20.67
N ARG A 520 2.81 16.41 20.69
CA ARG A 520 1.65 17.26 20.96
C ARG A 520 0.56 17.08 19.93
N LEU A 521 0.90 17.14 18.64
CA LEU A 521 -0.07 16.88 17.58
C LEU A 521 -0.65 15.47 17.70
N THR A 522 0.20 14.47 17.97
CA THR A 522 -0.23 13.05 18.11
C THR A 522 -1.30 12.91 19.18
N ARG A 523 -1.09 13.56 20.33
CA ARG A 523 -2.06 13.55 21.44
C ARG A 523 -3.39 14.18 21.06
N LEU A 524 -3.38 15.34 20.39
CA LEU A 524 -4.61 16.04 19.98
C LEU A 524 -5.44 15.21 18.99
N VAL A 525 -4.77 14.54 18.05
CA VAL A 525 -5.43 13.62 17.10
C VAL A 525 -6.08 12.45 17.84
N GLN A 526 -5.37 11.88 18.81
CA GLN A 526 -5.91 10.79 19.64
C GLN A 526 -7.11 11.25 20.49
N GLU A 527 -7.05 12.45 21.08
CA GLU A 527 -8.16 13.03 21.86
C GLU A 527 -9.40 13.27 20.99
N LEU A 528 -9.26 13.77 19.76
CA LEU A 528 -10.37 13.91 18.81
C LEU A 528 -10.99 12.56 18.45
N LYS A 529 -10.16 11.54 18.21
CA LYS A 529 -10.63 10.19 17.88
C LYS A 529 -11.34 9.53 19.06
N ASP A 530 -10.73 9.54 20.24
CA ASP A 530 -11.22 8.77 21.39
C ASP A 530 -12.41 9.43 22.08
N ASN A 531 -12.41 10.76 22.20
CA ASN A 531 -13.43 11.48 22.98
C ASN A 531 -14.57 12.02 22.12
N TYR A 532 -14.32 12.25 20.82
CA TYR A 532 -15.29 12.88 19.91
C TYR A 532 -15.63 12.02 18.70
N SER A 533 -15.00 10.85 18.55
CA SER A 533 -15.16 9.96 17.40
C SER A 533 -14.94 10.67 16.06
N VAL A 534 -14.03 11.66 16.05
CA VAL A 534 -13.66 12.41 14.85
C VAL A 534 -12.26 12.00 14.42
N GLU A 535 -12.15 11.52 13.19
CA GLU A 535 -10.88 11.23 12.53
C GLU A 535 -10.60 12.31 11.48
N LEU A 536 -9.36 12.77 11.44
CA LEU A 536 -8.95 13.85 10.54
C LEU A 536 -8.18 13.30 9.34
N LEU A 537 -8.42 13.92 8.18
CA LEU A 537 -7.52 13.84 7.03
C LEU A 537 -6.99 15.23 6.70
N ILE A 538 -5.69 15.34 6.50
CA ILE A 538 -4.98 16.58 6.16
C ILE A 538 -4.36 16.45 4.78
N GLY A 539 -4.76 17.34 3.87
CA GLY A 539 -4.10 17.53 2.57
C GLY A 539 -3.35 18.86 2.54
N PHE A 540 -2.14 18.87 1.97
CA PHE A 540 -1.33 20.08 1.82
C PHE A 540 -1.17 20.46 0.36
N GLU A 541 -1.40 21.72 0.04
CA GLU A 541 -0.99 22.36 -1.21
C GLU A 541 0.30 23.13 -0.90
N ILE A 542 1.44 22.68 -1.42
CA ILE A 542 2.72 23.38 -1.20
C ILE A 542 3.14 24.15 -2.42
N GLU A 543 3.26 25.45 -2.25
CA GLU A 543 3.87 26.31 -3.25
C GLU A 543 5.38 26.42 -2.96
N ILE A 544 6.19 26.35 -4.01
CA ILE A 544 7.66 26.43 -3.94
C ILE A 544 8.16 27.33 -5.06
N THR A 545 9.07 28.23 -4.73
CA THR A 545 9.79 29.03 -5.72
C THR A 545 11.13 28.39 -6.04
N PHE A 546 11.38 28.10 -7.31
CA PHE A 546 12.66 27.63 -7.81
C PHE A 546 13.52 28.80 -8.30
N CYS A 547 14.77 28.81 -7.88
CA CYS A 547 15.71 29.89 -8.14
C CYS A 547 17.04 29.39 -8.71
N ARG A 548 17.68 30.22 -9.54
CA ARG A 548 19.09 30.09 -9.88
C ARG A 548 19.92 30.82 -8.84
N ARG A 549 20.99 30.18 -8.38
CA ARG A 549 22.01 30.81 -7.53
C ARG A 549 22.99 31.54 -8.42
N GLU A 550 23.19 32.82 -8.16
CA GLU A 550 24.16 33.68 -8.83
C GLU A 550 25.22 34.11 -7.83
N VAL A 551 26.49 34.02 -8.22
CA VAL A 551 27.62 34.49 -7.41
C VAL A 551 28.29 35.63 -8.18
N THR A 552 28.24 36.84 -7.62
CA THR A 552 28.84 38.02 -8.24
C THR A 552 30.31 38.16 -7.88
N GLN A 553 31.02 39.11 -8.50
CA GLN A 553 32.42 39.39 -8.15
C GLN A 553 32.52 39.88 -6.69
N GLY A 554 33.01 39.02 -5.80
CA GLY A 554 33.14 39.30 -4.36
C GLY A 554 32.47 38.29 -3.43
N ASP A 555 32.07 37.11 -3.92
CA ASP A 555 31.39 36.03 -3.18
C ASP A 555 30.00 36.40 -2.65
N GLU A 556 29.40 37.50 -3.15
CA GLU A 556 28.03 37.88 -2.82
C GLU A 556 27.04 36.99 -3.60
N VAL A 557 26.10 36.40 -2.87
CA VAL A 557 25.12 35.44 -3.41
C VAL A 557 23.80 36.18 -3.69
N SER A 558 23.28 36.02 -4.89
CA SER A 558 21.92 36.45 -5.26
C SER A 558 21.12 35.29 -5.85
N PHE A 559 19.79 35.45 -5.88
CA PHE A 559 18.88 34.50 -6.49
C PHE A 559 18.05 35.18 -7.58
N SER A 560 17.84 34.48 -8.69
CA SER A 560 16.90 34.86 -9.74
C SER A 560 15.89 33.74 -10.00
N PRO A 561 14.64 34.04 -10.44
CA PRO A 561 13.64 33.00 -10.69
C PRO A 561 14.09 32.00 -11.77
N LEU A 562 13.66 30.75 -11.65
CA LEU A 562 13.95 29.72 -12.66
C LEU A 562 13.29 30.06 -14.01
N ASP A 563 12.09 30.60 -14.00
CA ASP A 563 11.37 31.07 -15.18
C ASP A 563 10.50 32.28 -14.83
N THR A 564 10.10 33.00 -15.88
CA THR A 564 9.31 34.24 -15.73
C THR A 564 8.19 34.35 -16.74
N ASN A 565 8.29 33.60 -17.85
CA ASN A 565 7.29 33.57 -18.91
C ASN A 565 6.26 32.45 -18.65
N HIS A 566 5.54 32.55 -17.53
CA HIS A 566 4.41 31.69 -17.22
C HIS A 566 3.39 32.42 -16.34
N ALA A 567 2.18 31.87 -16.29
CA ALA A 567 1.11 32.31 -15.40
C ALA A 567 0.17 31.14 -15.16
N TRP A 568 -0.21 30.86 -13.91
CA TRP A 568 -1.31 29.97 -13.50
C TRP A 568 -1.63 28.82 -14.47
N GLY A 569 -0.86 27.73 -14.38
CA GLY A 569 -1.04 26.53 -15.21
C GLY A 569 -0.62 26.68 -16.68
N THR A 570 -0.08 27.82 -17.10
CA THR A 570 0.53 27.98 -18.43
C THR A 570 1.71 27.02 -18.57
N PHE A 571 1.82 26.44 -19.77
CA PHE A 571 2.98 25.65 -20.19
C PHE A 571 3.65 26.33 -21.40
N SER A 572 4.71 27.09 -21.15
CA SER A 572 5.42 27.89 -22.15
C SER A 572 6.69 27.21 -22.68
N ASP A 573 7.18 27.68 -23.83
CA ASP A 573 8.46 27.24 -24.39
C ASP A 573 9.64 27.46 -23.41
N GLU A 574 9.56 28.49 -22.55
CA GLU A 574 10.57 28.72 -21.51
C GLU A 574 10.54 27.60 -20.47
N GLN A 575 9.36 27.22 -19.98
CA GLN A 575 9.21 26.13 -19.01
C GLN A 575 9.65 24.79 -19.60
N TYR A 576 9.26 24.50 -20.85
CA TYR A 576 9.72 23.31 -21.56
C TYR A 576 11.25 23.23 -21.61
N ALA A 577 11.91 24.35 -21.92
CA ALA A 577 13.36 24.39 -22.10
C ALA A 577 14.17 24.52 -20.80
N LYS A 578 13.61 25.12 -19.73
CA LYS A 578 14.38 25.49 -18.53
C LYS A 578 13.95 24.81 -17.23
N SER A 579 12.68 24.44 -17.11
CA SER A 579 12.09 24.05 -15.81
C SER A 579 11.56 22.62 -15.81
N LEU A 580 11.03 22.15 -16.94
CA LEU A 580 10.31 20.89 -17.01
C LEU A 580 11.17 19.70 -16.56
N GLU A 581 12.43 19.63 -16.99
CA GLU A 581 13.36 18.56 -16.58
C GLU A 581 13.54 18.50 -15.06
N LEU A 582 13.71 19.65 -14.40
CA LEU A 582 13.81 19.72 -12.95
C LEU A 582 12.50 19.29 -12.28
N ILE A 583 11.37 19.85 -12.71
CA ILE A 583 10.07 19.61 -12.08
C ILE A 583 9.67 18.13 -12.23
N THR A 584 9.86 17.52 -13.39
CA THR A 584 9.55 16.09 -13.57
C THR A 584 10.53 15.18 -12.84
N SER A 585 11.81 15.57 -12.72
CA SER A 585 12.78 14.84 -11.88
C SER A 585 12.40 14.89 -10.40
N ILE A 586 11.85 16.01 -9.94
CA ILE A 586 11.31 16.14 -8.58
C ILE A 586 10.11 15.20 -8.38
N VAL A 587 9.17 15.20 -9.31
CA VAL A 587 7.98 14.32 -9.23
C VAL A 587 8.40 12.84 -9.22
N GLY A 588 9.35 12.45 -10.06
CA GLY A 588 9.93 11.10 -10.04
C GLY A 588 10.63 10.77 -8.72
N ALA A 589 11.42 11.70 -8.18
CA ALA A 589 12.09 11.52 -6.89
C ALA A 589 11.10 11.39 -5.71
N LEU A 590 9.98 12.13 -5.75
CA LEU A 590 8.89 12.02 -4.76
C LEU A 590 8.20 10.66 -4.86
N ALA A 591 7.87 10.20 -6.07
CA ALA A 591 7.30 8.87 -6.29
C ALA A 591 8.25 7.75 -5.80
N ASN A 592 9.56 7.87 -6.06
CA ASN A 592 10.57 6.91 -5.61
C ASN A 592 10.63 6.75 -4.09
N ILE A 593 10.30 7.81 -3.34
CA ILE A 593 10.23 7.72 -1.88
C ILE A 593 8.82 7.37 -1.38
N GLY A 594 7.84 7.13 -2.28
CA GLY A 594 6.46 6.76 -1.94
C GLY A 594 5.54 7.96 -1.67
N VAL A 595 5.83 9.12 -2.25
CA VAL A 595 4.98 10.33 -2.20
C VAL A 595 4.43 10.58 -3.60
N GLU A 596 3.24 10.07 -3.86
CA GLU A 596 2.54 10.23 -5.14
C GLU A 596 1.91 11.63 -5.22
N ILE A 597 2.34 12.43 -6.20
CA ILE A 597 1.81 13.77 -6.44
C ILE A 597 0.61 13.68 -7.38
N GLU A 598 -0.57 14.09 -6.91
CA GLU A 598 -1.80 14.07 -7.72
C GLU A 598 -1.72 15.07 -8.87
N GLN A 599 -1.25 16.29 -8.58
CA GLN A 599 -1.11 17.37 -9.55
C GLN A 599 0.08 18.25 -9.18
N PHE A 600 0.74 18.76 -10.21
CA PHE A 600 1.71 19.84 -10.10
C PHE A 600 1.53 20.80 -11.27
N HIS A 601 1.68 22.09 -11.02
CA HIS A 601 1.55 23.12 -12.05
C HIS A 601 2.34 24.36 -11.67
N SER A 602 2.59 25.23 -12.66
CA SER A 602 3.08 26.58 -12.36
C SER A 602 2.00 27.40 -11.68
N GLU A 603 2.43 28.23 -10.73
CA GLU A 603 1.59 29.20 -10.06
C GLU A 603 1.80 30.61 -10.64
N ALA A 604 1.14 31.62 -10.07
CA ALA A 604 1.17 32.99 -10.61
C ALA A 604 2.50 33.75 -10.41
N GLY A 605 3.37 33.31 -9.48
CA GLY A 605 4.66 33.94 -9.20
C GLY A 605 5.81 33.44 -10.10
N ALA A 606 6.81 34.29 -10.31
CA ALA A 606 8.00 33.91 -11.09
C ALA A 606 8.76 32.76 -10.43
N GLY A 607 9.06 31.69 -11.18
CA GLY A 607 9.67 30.48 -10.65
C GLY A 607 8.78 29.66 -9.70
N GLN A 608 7.50 30.03 -9.53
CA GLN A 608 6.61 29.42 -8.55
C GLN A 608 5.86 28.23 -9.14
N TYR A 609 5.84 27.14 -8.39
CA TYR A 609 5.11 25.91 -8.72
C TYR A 609 4.38 25.41 -7.48
N GLU A 610 3.25 24.74 -7.69
CA GLU A 610 2.49 24.07 -6.64
C GLU A 610 2.57 22.55 -6.81
N PHE A 611 2.69 21.85 -5.69
CA PHE A 611 2.58 20.39 -5.61
C PHE A 611 1.44 20.04 -4.64
N ILE A 612 0.48 19.25 -5.11
CA ILE A 612 -0.66 18.80 -4.31
C ILE A 612 -0.31 17.45 -3.68
N LEU A 613 -0.18 17.42 -2.35
CA LEU A 613 0.08 16.20 -1.59
C LEU A 613 -1.23 15.46 -1.26
N PRO A 614 -1.20 14.12 -1.20
CA PRO A 614 -2.39 13.32 -0.89
C PRO A 614 -2.89 13.60 0.53
N PRO A 615 -4.21 13.55 0.77
CA PRO A 615 -4.76 13.69 2.11
C PRO A 615 -4.42 12.46 2.96
N LEU A 616 -3.76 12.67 4.11
CA LEU A 616 -3.30 11.62 5.02
C LEU A 616 -3.71 11.91 6.47
N PRO A 617 -3.67 10.93 7.38
CA PRO A 617 -3.80 11.18 8.82
C PRO A 617 -2.81 12.27 9.28
N PRO A 618 -3.14 13.12 10.27
CA PRO A 618 -2.41 14.39 10.47
C PRO A 618 -0.91 14.25 10.73
N ILE A 619 -0.48 13.21 11.46
CA ILE A 619 0.95 12.97 11.71
C ILE A 619 1.65 12.56 10.42
N GLU A 620 1.08 11.60 9.70
CA GLU A 620 1.61 11.12 8.43
C GLU A 620 1.63 12.22 7.35
N ALA A 621 0.62 13.08 7.33
CA ALA A 621 0.55 14.23 6.44
C ALA A 621 1.69 15.22 6.68
N VAL A 622 1.99 15.55 7.95
CA VAL A 622 3.11 16.45 8.29
C VAL A 622 4.46 15.78 8.04
N ASP A 623 4.63 14.51 8.41
CA ASP A 623 5.85 13.73 8.14
C ASP A 623 6.12 13.68 6.62
N THR A 624 5.10 13.38 5.82
CA THR A 624 5.14 13.36 4.34
C THR A 624 5.46 14.74 3.77
N LEU A 625 4.87 15.81 4.30
CA LEU A 625 5.16 17.19 3.90
C LEU A 625 6.64 17.55 4.12
N ILE A 626 7.21 17.19 5.26
CA ILE A 626 8.62 17.46 5.60
C ILE A 626 9.54 16.68 4.66
N GLN A 627 9.27 15.40 4.46
CA GLN A 627 10.02 14.54 3.55
C GLN A 627 9.92 15.02 2.09
N ALA A 628 8.74 15.48 1.66
CA ALA A 628 8.53 16.05 0.33
C ALA A 628 9.35 17.34 0.14
N LYS A 629 9.28 18.28 1.09
CA LYS A 629 10.10 19.51 1.07
C LYS A 629 11.59 19.19 0.97
N GLN A 630 12.07 18.24 1.78
CA GLN A 630 13.46 17.81 1.75
C GLN A 630 13.85 17.23 0.38
N CYS A 631 13.03 16.32 -0.18
CA CYS A 631 13.26 15.72 -1.48
C CYS A 631 13.30 16.79 -2.59
N ILE A 632 12.34 17.72 -2.59
CA ILE A 632 12.28 18.82 -3.56
C ILE A 632 13.53 19.70 -3.49
N GLN A 633 13.91 20.14 -2.28
CA GLN A 633 15.10 20.98 -2.07
C GLN A 633 16.39 20.28 -2.49
N GLN A 634 16.54 18.99 -2.16
CA GLN A 634 17.73 18.22 -2.50
C GLN A 634 17.82 17.92 -4.00
N THR A 635 16.70 17.55 -4.64
CA THR A 635 16.65 17.35 -6.09
C THR A 635 16.91 18.64 -6.84
N ALA A 636 16.36 19.78 -6.40
CA ALA A 636 16.70 21.09 -6.95
C ALA A 636 18.19 21.42 -6.81
N ALA A 637 18.78 21.17 -5.64
CA ALA A 637 20.20 21.40 -5.40
C ALA A 637 21.10 20.58 -6.33
N LEU A 638 20.72 19.33 -6.63
CA LEU A 638 21.44 18.46 -7.57
C LEU A 638 21.42 18.99 -9.01
N HIS A 639 20.37 19.73 -9.38
CA HIS A 639 20.27 20.41 -10.66
C HIS A 639 20.87 21.82 -10.64
N GLY A 640 21.58 22.22 -9.57
CA GLY A 640 22.19 23.55 -9.45
C GLY A 640 21.19 24.67 -9.16
N HIS A 641 19.99 24.33 -8.67
CA HIS A 641 18.92 25.26 -8.33
C HIS A 641 18.66 25.30 -6.82
N ARG A 642 17.97 26.34 -6.36
CA ARG A 642 17.45 26.45 -5.00
C ARG A 642 15.93 26.36 -5.05
N ALA A 643 15.33 25.43 -4.33
CA ALA A 643 13.91 25.46 -4.00
C ALA A 643 13.73 26.15 -2.65
N THR A 644 12.80 27.10 -2.56
CA THR A 644 12.50 27.80 -1.31
C THR A 644 10.99 27.90 -1.10
N CYS A 645 10.56 27.71 0.14
CA CYS A 645 9.20 27.96 0.61
C CYS A 645 9.02 29.39 1.19
N HIS A 646 9.96 30.30 0.89
CA HIS A 646 9.90 31.68 1.35
C HIS A 646 8.62 32.40 0.86
N SER A 647 7.83 32.94 1.79
CA SER A 647 6.50 33.51 1.53
C SER A 647 6.44 34.59 0.44
N ASN A 648 7.51 35.37 0.24
CA ASN A 648 7.63 36.34 -0.84
C ASN A 648 9.07 36.41 -1.38
N ALA A 649 9.54 35.33 -2.03
CA ALA A 649 10.92 35.24 -2.53
C ALA A 649 11.27 36.36 -3.52
N PHE A 650 10.33 36.71 -4.39
CA PHE A 650 10.43 37.78 -5.37
C PHE A 650 9.24 38.75 -5.24
N PRO A 651 9.34 40.00 -5.74
CA PRO A 651 8.19 40.91 -5.79
C PRO A 651 7.03 40.31 -6.59
N GLY A 652 5.81 40.44 -6.07
CA GLY A 652 4.60 39.93 -6.73
C GLY A 652 3.82 38.98 -5.81
N ILE A 653 3.35 37.87 -6.40
CA ILE A 653 2.53 36.87 -5.70
C ILE A 653 3.37 36.12 -4.67
N GLY A 654 2.79 35.92 -3.49
CA GLY A 654 3.43 35.18 -2.39
C GLY A 654 3.23 33.67 -2.49
N THR A 655 4.02 32.94 -1.72
CA THR A 655 4.05 31.48 -1.60
C THR A 655 3.33 31.03 -0.32
N ALA A 656 2.44 30.06 -0.43
CA ALA A 656 1.64 29.50 0.65
C ALA A 656 1.93 28.02 0.92
N ALA A 657 1.33 27.50 1.99
CA ALA A 657 1.26 26.08 2.28
C ALA A 657 -0.15 25.75 2.82
N HIS A 658 -1.18 25.83 1.97
CA HIS A 658 -2.56 25.67 2.45
C HIS A 658 -2.77 24.27 3.05
N ALA A 659 -3.53 24.21 4.15
CA ALA A 659 -3.90 22.96 4.78
C ALA A 659 -5.41 22.74 4.67
N HIS A 660 -5.80 21.62 4.07
CA HIS A 660 -7.18 21.14 4.04
C HIS A 660 -7.40 20.19 5.21
N ILE A 661 -8.25 20.57 6.15
CA ILE A 661 -8.64 19.77 7.31
C ILE A 661 -10.02 19.19 7.05
N SER A 662 -10.11 17.87 6.91
CA SER A 662 -11.38 17.16 6.75
C SER A 662 -11.70 16.39 8.03
N LEU A 663 -12.86 16.67 8.61
CA LEU A 663 -13.40 15.93 9.75
C LEU A 663 -14.25 14.78 9.21
N ASN A 664 -13.95 13.58 9.67
CA ASN A 664 -14.65 12.34 9.31
C ASN A 664 -15.10 11.63 10.59
N SER A 665 -16.17 10.86 10.49
CA SER A 665 -16.62 10.02 11.60
C SER A 665 -17.42 8.85 11.06
N ASN A 666 -17.18 7.66 11.64
CA ASN A 666 -17.99 6.49 11.38
C ASN A 666 -19.15 6.33 12.38
N THR A 667 -19.25 7.20 13.38
CA THR A 667 -20.25 7.10 14.45
C THR A 667 -21.21 8.30 14.50
N LEU A 668 -20.72 9.51 14.22
CA LEU A 668 -21.55 10.71 14.20
C LEU A 668 -22.40 10.72 12.93
N SER A 669 -23.68 11.09 13.07
CA SER A 669 -24.51 11.39 11.91
C SER A 669 -23.95 12.60 11.14
N SER A 670 -24.34 12.75 9.85
CA SER A 670 -23.88 13.90 9.06
C SER A 670 -24.25 15.25 9.66
N ALA A 671 -25.35 15.33 10.42
CA ALA A 671 -25.76 16.56 11.10
C ALA A 671 -24.91 16.84 12.34
N GLU A 672 -24.58 15.80 13.14
CA GLU A 672 -23.69 15.91 14.30
C GLU A 672 -22.28 16.27 13.85
N LEU A 673 -21.73 15.58 12.84
CA LEU A 673 -20.41 15.85 12.30
C LEU A 673 -20.32 17.26 11.70
N LYS A 674 -21.37 17.74 11.04
CA LYS A 674 -21.48 19.12 10.59
C LYS A 674 -21.48 20.10 11.77
N ALA A 675 -22.27 19.84 12.82
CA ALA A 675 -22.30 20.70 14.00
C ALA A 675 -20.92 20.74 14.68
N SER A 676 -20.25 19.60 14.83
CA SER A 676 -18.88 19.52 15.34
C SER A 676 -17.91 20.30 14.45
N SER A 677 -18.02 20.19 13.12
CA SER A 677 -17.22 20.95 12.15
C SER A 677 -17.45 22.47 12.25
N GLU A 678 -18.69 22.91 12.48
CA GLU A 678 -19.01 24.33 12.68
C GLU A 678 -18.46 24.84 14.02
N SER A 679 -18.58 24.05 15.09
CA SER A 679 -17.99 24.39 16.40
C SER A 679 -16.47 24.41 16.38
N PHE A 680 -15.86 23.46 15.67
CA PHE A 680 -14.42 23.41 15.41
C PHE A 680 -13.94 24.69 14.69
N ALA A 681 -14.63 25.09 13.62
CA ALA A 681 -14.30 26.30 12.87
C ALA A 681 -14.55 27.58 13.69
N ALA A 682 -15.59 27.61 14.53
CA ALA A 682 -15.92 28.76 15.37
C ALA A 682 -14.78 29.12 16.33
N ALA A 683 -14.24 28.13 17.04
CA ALA A 683 -13.13 28.36 17.97
C ALA A 683 -11.80 28.65 17.25
N ILE A 684 -11.55 28.06 16.07
CA ILE A 684 -10.41 28.46 15.24
C ILE A 684 -10.50 29.95 14.88
N LEU A 685 -11.66 30.44 14.45
CA LEU A 685 -11.86 31.85 14.11
C LEU A 685 -11.69 32.76 15.33
N GLN A 686 -12.17 32.35 16.51
CA GLN A 686 -12.01 33.09 17.77
C GLN A 686 -10.53 33.33 18.10
N HIS A 687 -9.70 32.29 17.99
CA HIS A 687 -8.28 32.36 18.33
C HIS A 687 -7.36 32.66 17.14
N LEU A 688 -7.93 32.91 15.95
CA LEU A 688 -7.18 33.03 14.71
C LEU A 688 -6.04 34.06 14.76
N PRO A 689 -6.21 35.26 15.37
CA PRO A 689 -5.12 36.22 15.51
C PRO A 689 -3.90 35.69 16.28
N ALA A 690 -4.12 34.89 17.33
CA ALA A 690 -3.05 34.23 18.08
C ALA A 690 -2.44 33.06 17.28
N ILE A 691 -3.29 32.27 16.62
CA ILE A 691 -2.86 31.15 15.76
C ILE A 691 -1.95 31.62 14.62
N CYS A 692 -2.18 32.83 14.07
CA CYS A 692 -1.34 33.40 13.02
C CYS A 692 0.14 33.49 13.39
N ALA A 693 0.48 33.63 14.68
CA ALA A 693 1.88 33.64 15.11
C ALA A 693 2.60 32.31 14.77
N LEU A 694 1.87 31.19 14.81
CA LEU A 694 2.40 29.84 14.56
C LEU A 694 2.28 29.43 13.08
N THR A 695 1.27 29.92 12.37
CA THR A 695 1.01 29.58 10.95
C THR A 695 1.71 30.52 9.96
N MET A 696 2.11 31.71 10.40
CA MET A 696 2.84 32.74 9.64
C MET A 696 3.95 33.33 10.53
N PRO A 697 4.98 32.54 10.88
CA PRO A 697 5.90 32.90 11.97
C PRO A 697 7.00 33.90 11.57
N GLN A 698 7.03 34.43 10.34
CA GLN A 698 8.07 35.36 9.91
C GLN A 698 7.49 36.74 9.57
N SER A 699 8.26 37.81 9.78
CA SER A 699 7.78 39.17 9.45
C SER A 699 7.35 39.29 7.99
N VAL A 700 8.02 38.59 7.08
CA VAL A 700 7.70 38.57 5.65
C VAL A 700 6.44 37.76 5.31
N SER A 701 6.00 36.85 6.19
CA SER A 701 4.74 36.12 6.04
C SER A 701 3.54 37.06 5.92
N TYR A 702 3.55 38.16 6.68
CA TYR A 702 2.44 39.12 6.75
C TYR A 702 2.30 40.00 5.52
N ASN A 703 3.25 39.97 4.58
CA ASN A 703 3.04 40.54 3.24
C ASN A 703 1.91 39.82 2.49
N ARG A 704 1.60 38.57 2.87
CA ARG A 704 0.43 37.82 2.36
C ARG A 704 -0.88 38.26 3.01
N VAL A 705 -0.86 38.95 4.15
CA VAL A 705 -2.07 39.49 4.79
C VAL A 705 -2.43 40.81 4.10
N ALA A 706 -2.92 40.67 2.86
CA ALA A 706 -3.22 41.76 1.96
C ALA A 706 -4.62 41.60 1.37
N ASP A 707 -5.26 42.75 1.12
CA ASP A 707 -6.57 42.82 0.49
C ASP A 707 -6.44 42.58 -1.03
N ASP A 708 -7.43 41.92 -1.64
CA ASP A 708 -7.54 41.68 -3.09
C ASP A 708 -6.36 40.91 -3.71
N SER A 709 -5.67 40.09 -2.91
CA SER A 709 -4.47 39.33 -3.30
C SER A 709 -4.69 37.82 -3.37
N TRP A 710 -5.91 37.33 -3.13
CA TRP A 710 -6.28 35.91 -3.13
C TRP A 710 -5.49 35.07 -2.10
N THR A 711 -4.90 35.69 -1.08
CA THR A 711 -4.07 35.08 -0.04
C THR A 711 -4.80 34.82 1.28
N GLY A 712 -6.11 35.03 1.32
CA GLY A 712 -6.94 34.88 2.52
C GLY A 712 -7.39 36.20 3.14
N GLY A 713 -7.03 37.34 2.55
CA GLY A 713 -7.49 38.66 2.95
C GLY A 713 -6.92 39.14 4.30
N THR A 714 -7.54 40.18 4.87
CA THR A 714 -7.06 40.84 6.10
C THR A 714 -8.04 40.78 7.27
N TRP A 715 -9.12 39.99 7.14
CA TRP A 715 -10.20 39.91 8.11
C TRP A 715 -10.28 38.51 8.72
N VAL A 716 -10.62 38.44 10.01
CA VAL A 716 -11.07 37.20 10.64
C VAL A 716 -12.46 36.89 10.08
N ALA A 717 -12.52 35.96 9.14
CA ALA A 717 -13.73 35.61 8.42
C ALA A 717 -13.63 34.20 7.85
N TRP A 718 -14.78 33.65 7.48
CA TRP A 718 -14.86 32.43 6.68
C TRP A 718 -15.84 32.60 5.52
N GLY A 719 -15.67 31.79 4.48
CA GLY A 719 -16.60 31.79 3.34
C GLY A 719 -16.58 30.50 2.54
N THR A 720 -17.75 30.09 2.05
CA THR A 720 -17.90 28.92 1.19
C THR A 720 -17.28 29.17 -0.18
N ASN A 721 -16.24 28.41 -0.54
CA ASN A 721 -15.47 28.60 -1.77
C ASN A 721 -14.87 30.02 -1.93
N ASN A 722 -14.70 30.77 -0.84
CA ASN A 722 -14.17 32.13 -0.88
C ASN A 722 -12.66 32.17 -0.57
N ARG A 723 -11.84 32.44 -1.59
CA ARG A 723 -10.38 32.60 -1.47
C ARG A 723 -9.94 33.98 -0.94
N GLU A 724 -10.85 34.83 -0.48
CA GLU A 724 -10.53 36.09 0.20
C GLU A 724 -10.82 36.04 1.71
N THR A 725 -10.94 34.81 2.24
CA THR A 725 -11.08 34.56 3.68
C THR A 725 -9.99 33.61 4.15
N PRO A 726 -9.48 33.76 5.39
CA PRO A 726 -8.39 32.93 5.91
C PRO A 726 -8.82 31.48 6.17
N LEU A 727 -10.12 31.25 6.37
CA LEU A 727 -10.71 29.93 6.54
C LEU A 727 -11.80 29.71 5.47
N ARG A 728 -11.51 28.90 4.45
CA ARG A 728 -12.44 28.61 3.35
C ARG A 728 -13.19 27.31 3.62
N ARG A 729 -14.52 27.34 3.56
CA ARG A 729 -15.33 26.11 3.60
C ARG A 729 -15.36 25.47 2.21
N VAL A 730 -14.84 24.26 2.08
CA VAL A 730 -14.88 23.47 0.83
C VAL A 730 -16.17 22.65 0.78
N ASN A 731 -16.54 22.02 1.89
CA ASN A 731 -17.83 21.37 2.11
C ASN A 731 -18.18 21.42 3.61
N ASP A 732 -19.29 20.79 4.02
CA ASP A 732 -19.78 20.87 5.42
C ASP A 732 -18.79 20.36 6.49
N THR A 733 -17.82 19.52 6.10
CA THR A 733 -16.83 18.91 7.03
C THR A 733 -15.38 19.12 6.61
N ARG A 734 -15.13 19.95 5.59
CA ARG A 734 -13.79 20.24 5.07
C ARG A 734 -13.54 21.73 5.01
N TRP A 735 -12.50 22.15 5.72
CA TRP A 735 -12.02 23.52 5.79
C TRP A 735 -10.62 23.63 5.22
N GLU A 736 -10.36 24.70 4.50
CA GLU A 736 -9.02 25.06 4.02
C GLU A 736 -8.51 26.27 4.81
N VAL A 737 -7.35 26.11 5.44
CA VAL A 737 -6.63 27.17 6.14
C VAL A 737 -5.66 27.83 5.17
N ARG A 738 -5.89 29.12 4.89
CA ARG A 738 -5.14 29.87 3.86
C ARG A 738 -4.09 30.82 4.45
N CYS A 739 -4.27 31.19 5.71
CA CYS A 739 -3.32 31.95 6.53
C CYS A 739 -2.18 31.06 7.07
N LEU A 740 -1.58 30.24 6.20
CA LEU A 740 -0.53 29.30 6.50
C LEU A 740 0.55 29.36 5.41
N ASP A 741 1.82 29.36 5.79
CA ASP A 741 2.93 29.42 4.84
C ASP A 741 4.09 28.46 5.16
N GLY A 742 5.07 28.46 4.25
CA GLY A 742 6.21 27.56 4.25
C GLY A 742 7.16 27.66 5.46
N PHE A 743 7.11 28.75 6.22
CA PHE A 743 7.96 28.95 7.40
C PHE A 743 7.44 28.27 8.66
N ALA A 744 6.15 27.92 8.69
CA ALA A 744 5.51 27.34 9.87
C ALA A 744 6.10 25.97 10.24
N ASN A 745 6.29 25.74 11.55
CA ASN A 745 6.44 24.39 12.06
C ASN A 745 5.08 23.73 11.99
N MET A 746 4.90 22.82 11.04
CA MET A 746 3.58 22.27 10.72
C MET A 746 2.98 21.39 11.82
N TYR A 747 3.80 20.80 12.69
CA TYR A 747 3.27 20.14 13.90
C TYR A 747 2.67 21.16 14.87
N LEU A 748 3.34 22.30 15.08
CA LEU A 748 2.83 23.36 15.97
C LEU A 748 1.66 24.12 15.35
N ALA A 749 1.71 24.42 14.05
CA ALA A 749 0.63 25.07 13.31
C ALA A 749 -0.65 24.24 13.33
N LEU A 750 -0.56 22.92 13.05
CA LEU A 750 -1.72 22.04 13.22
C LEU A 750 -2.11 21.87 14.68
N SER A 751 -1.17 21.78 15.62
CA SER A 751 -1.51 21.71 17.06
C SER A 751 -2.28 22.93 17.52
N ALA A 752 -1.95 24.13 17.02
CA ALA A 752 -2.68 25.37 17.27
C ALA A 752 -4.12 25.29 16.77
N LEU A 753 -4.29 24.92 15.50
CA LEU A 753 -5.60 24.78 14.87
C LEU A 753 -6.45 23.70 15.56
N LEU A 754 -5.87 22.54 15.85
CA LEU A 754 -6.57 21.42 16.48
C LEU A 754 -6.86 21.68 17.97
N SER A 755 -6.01 22.39 18.70
CA SER A 755 -6.30 22.73 20.10
C SER A 755 -7.50 23.68 20.19
N ALA A 756 -7.55 24.70 19.33
CA ALA A 756 -8.69 25.60 19.26
C ALA A 756 -9.95 24.86 18.75
N GLY A 757 -9.82 24.07 17.69
CA GLY A 757 -10.95 23.34 17.13
C GLY A 757 -11.52 22.28 18.09
N LEU A 758 -10.67 21.55 18.80
CA LEU A 758 -11.06 20.63 19.87
C LEU A 758 -11.83 21.39 20.94
N TYR A 759 -11.27 22.50 21.46
CA TYR A 759 -11.96 23.36 22.42
C TYR A 759 -13.35 23.76 21.95
N GLY A 760 -13.48 24.20 20.69
CA GLY A 760 -14.77 24.56 20.11
C GLY A 760 -15.78 23.41 20.15
N MET A 761 -15.33 22.18 19.89
CA MET A 761 -16.16 20.99 20.01
C MET A 761 -16.52 20.68 21.47
N GLU A 762 -15.58 20.82 22.43
CA GLU A 762 -15.86 20.57 23.85
C GLU A 762 -16.83 21.59 24.45
N SER A 763 -16.73 22.85 24.03
CA SER A 763 -17.56 23.96 24.51
C SER A 763 -18.85 24.17 23.70
N GLU A 764 -19.07 23.36 22.65
CA GLU A 764 -20.15 23.51 21.67
C GLU A 764 -20.23 24.95 21.11
N SER A 765 -19.07 25.52 20.80
CA SER A 765 -18.95 26.90 20.32
C SER A 765 -19.83 27.14 19.11
N ARG A 766 -20.57 28.25 19.12
CA ARG A 766 -21.44 28.62 18.00
C ARG A 766 -20.68 29.40 16.96
N LEU A 767 -20.84 29.02 15.69
CA LEU A 767 -20.31 29.78 14.57
C LEU A 767 -21.15 31.04 14.34
N GLU A 768 -20.88 32.10 15.10
CA GLU A 768 -21.61 33.36 15.02
C GLU A 768 -21.35 34.13 13.71
N LEU A 769 -20.12 34.04 13.19
CA LEU A 769 -19.76 34.59 11.89
C LEU A 769 -20.59 33.91 10.79
N GLN A 770 -21.18 34.71 9.91
CA GLN A 770 -21.99 34.23 8.81
C GLN A 770 -21.14 34.00 7.55
N ASP A 771 -21.61 33.14 6.65
CA ASP A 771 -20.93 32.79 5.40
C ASP A 771 -20.65 34.01 4.52
N CYS A 772 -19.38 34.42 4.42
CA CYS A 772 -18.97 35.53 3.56
C CYS A 772 -18.84 35.07 2.10
N LYS A 773 -19.87 35.31 1.29
CA LYS A 773 -19.94 34.89 -0.13
C LYS A 773 -19.28 35.84 -1.12
N VAL A 774 -18.80 36.99 -0.66
CA VAL A 774 -18.13 38.00 -1.48
C VAL A 774 -16.80 38.36 -0.84
N ASN A 775 -15.94 39.05 -1.59
CA ASN A 775 -14.69 39.56 -1.01
C ASN A 775 -15.01 40.54 0.14
N PRO A 776 -14.51 40.31 1.38
CA PRO A 776 -14.78 41.17 2.53
C PRO A 776 -14.44 42.65 2.31
N THR A 777 -13.49 42.98 1.44
CA THR A 777 -13.06 44.36 1.17
C THR A 777 -14.14 45.20 0.48
N LYS A 778 -15.03 44.54 -0.27
CA LYS A 778 -16.12 45.17 -1.03
C LYS A 778 -17.37 45.43 -0.19
N LEU A 779 -17.42 44.90 1.03
CA LEU A 779 -18.54 45.08 1.94
C LEU A 779 -18.44 46.44 2.64
N SER A 780 -19.58 47.12 2.77
CA SER A 780 -19.72 48.24 3.70
C SER A 780 -19.54 47.79 5.15
N GLU A 781 -19.25 48.73 6.05
CA GLU A 781 -19.07 48.41 7.48
C GLU A 781 -20.32 47.80 8.12
N ASP A 782 -21.52 48.24 7.71
CA ASP A 782 -22.78 47.65 8.18
C ASP A 782 -22.98 46.21 7.68
N GLU A 783 -22.61 45.91 6.43
CA GLU A 783 -22.66 44.55 5.89
C GLU A 783 -21.65 43.63 6.57
N LYS A 784 -20.42 44.10 6.83
CA LYS A 784 -19.40 43.35 7.59
C LYS A 784 -19.91 43.01 8.99
N LYS A 785 -20.48 44.00 9.68
CA LYS A 785 -21.06 43.82 11.02
C LYS A 785 -22.20 42.82 11.03
N ASN A 786 -23.07 42.84 10.01
CA ASN A 786 -24.16 41.86 9.88
C ASN A 786 -23.65 40.42 9.66
N LEU A 787 -22.45 40.25 9.09
CA LEU A 787 -21.79 38.95 8.94
C LEU A 787 -20.91 38.56 10.15
N GLY A 788 -20.80 39.42 11.17
CA GLY A 788 -19.91 39.21 12.31
C GLY A 788 -18.42 39.48 12.02
N ILE A 789 -18.09 40.04 10.86
CA ILE A 789 -16.71 40.33 10.44
C ILE A 789 -16.29 41.68 11.04
N ILE A 790 -15.80 41.65 12.28
CA ILE A 790 -15.46 42.87 13.04
C ILE A 790 -13.98 42.98 13.40
N GLN A 791 -13.22 41.90 13.23
CA GLN A 791 -11.81 41.81 13.64
C GLN A 791 -10.89 41.62 12.43
N ARG A 792 -9.75 42.30 12.45
CA ARG A 792 -8.68 42.13 11.45
C ARG A 792 -7.72 41.03 11.89
N LEU A 793 -7.12 40.35 10.92
CA LEU A 793 -5.92 39.54 11.16
C LEU A 793 -4.74 40.46 11.54
N PRO A 794 -3.77 39.96 12.33
CA PRO A 794 -2.51 40.67 12.53
C PRO A 794 -1.84 40.99 11.19
N ARG A 795 -1.30 42.20 11.06
CA ARG A 795 -0.62 42.69 9.85
C ARG A 795 0.89 42.68 9.97
N SER A 796 1.42 42.24 11.11
CA SER A 796 2.84 42.02 11.32
C SER A 796 3.06 40.89 12.32
N LEU A 797 4.29 40.36 12.37
CA LEU A 797 4.68 39.32 13.33
C LEU A 797 4.54 39.84 14.77
N GLU A 798 4.88 41.09 15.02
CA GLU A 798 4.75 41.72 16.33
C GLU A 798 3.29 41.77 16.80
N GLU A 799 2.35 42.10 15.90
CA GLU A 799 0.91 42.09 16.22
C GLU A 799 0.42 40.66 16.52
N ALA A 800 0.91 39.66 15.78
CA ALA A 800 0.53 38.26 16.01
C ALA A 800 1.12 37.70 17.32
N LEU A 801 2.38 38.03 17.63
CA LEU A 801 3.00 37.67 18.91
C LEU A 801 2.27 38.36 20.07
N ALA A 802 1.88 39.63 19.93
CA ALA A 802 1.09 40.32 20.94
C ALA A 802 -0.31 39.69 21.11
N ALA A 803 -0.95 39.26 20.02
CA ALA A 803 -2.22 38.54 20.07
C ALA A 803 -2.07 37.19 20.79
N MET A 804 -1.02 36.43 20.48
CA MET A 804 -0.67 35.18 21.16
C MET A 804 -0.42 35.38 22.67
N GLU A 805 0.28 36.44 23.06
CA GLU A 805 0.55 36.78 24.47
C GLU A 805 -0.70 37.22 25.23
N ALA A 806 -1.63 37.91 24.56
CA ALA A 806 -2.88 38.37 25.16
C ALA A 806 -3.94 37.27 25.31
N ASP A 807 -3.87 36.22 24.47
CA ASP A 807 -4.83 35.12 24.48
C ASP A 807 -4.43 34.01 25.48
N GLU A 808 -4.67 34.27 26.77
CA GLU A 808 -4.35 33.32 27.85
C GLU A 808 -5.12 31.99 27.75
N GLU A 809 -6.33 32.03 27.18
CA GLU A 809 -7.16 30.84 26.92
C GLU A 809 -6.45 29.98 25.89
N PHE A 810 -6.11 30.54 24.73
CA PHE A 810 -5.41 29.82 23.68
C PHE A 810 -4.04 29.29 24.13
N GLN A 811 -3.28 30.04 24.92
CA GLN A 811 -2.03 29.53 25.52
C GLN A 811 -2.29 28.30 26.41
N GLY A 812 -3.40 28.30 27.17
CA GLY A 812 -3.84 27.14 27.95
C GLY A 812 -4.17 25.95 27.04
N LEU A 813 -4.94 26.18 25.98
CA LEU A 813 -5.36 25.16 25.02
C LEU A 813 -4.18 24.51 24.29
N LEU A 814 -3.22 25.31 23.81
CA LEU A 814 -2.02 24.79 23.13
C LEU A 814 -1.10 24.02 24.09
N GLY A 815 -1.15 24.34 25.37
CA GLY A 815 -0.21 23.92 26.40
C GLY A 815 0.71 25.08 26.76
N ARG A 816 0.50 25.65 27.95
CA ARG A 816 1.14 26.91 28.37
C ARG A 816 2.67 26.89 28.29
N GLU A 817 3.29 25.75 28.63
CA GLU A 817 4.76 25.60 28.54
C GLU A 817 5.26 25.62 27.09
N VAL A 818 4.53 24.97 26.17
CA VAL A 818 4.84 24.97 24.74
C VAL A 818 4.73 26.38 24.17
N ALA A 819 3.61 27.07 24.49
CA ALA A 819 3.37 28.44 24.06
C ALA A 819 4.47 29.40 24.53
N MET A 820 4.80 29.36 25.83
CA MET A 820 5.81 30.23 26.42
C MET A 820 7.21 29.99 25.84
N ASN A 821 7.62 28.71 25.71
CA ASN A 821 8.93 28.39 25.17
C ASN A 821 9.03 28.74 23.68
N TRP A 822 7.98 28.48 22.91
CA TRP A 822 7.93 28.88 21.50
C TRP A 822 8.02 30.41 21.34
N LEU A 823 7.22 31.18 22.09
CA LEU A 823 7.27 32.65 22.08
C LEU A 823 8.67 33.19 22.38
N ALA A 824 9.34 32.63 23.39
CA ALA A 824 10.69 33.04 23.75
C ALA A 824 11.71 32.75 22.63
N VAL A 825 11.59 31.62 21.94
CA VAL A 825 12.46 31.30 20.79
C VAL A 825 12.14 32.18 19.59
N GLU A 826 10.86 32.38 19.26
CA GLU A 826 10.44 33.22 18.12
C GLU A 826 10.87 34.67 18.31
N LYS A 827 10.71 35.24 19.52
CA LYS A 827 11.19 36.60 19.82
C LYS A 827 12.70 36.74 19.63
N ALA A 828 13.48 35.76 20.11
CA ALA A 828 14.93 35.75 19.91
C ALA A 828 15.31 35.61 18.42
N THR A 829 14.57 34.78 17.66
CA THR A 829 14.75 34.64 16.21
C THR A 829 14.40 35.94 15.47
N MET A 830 13.30 36.61 15.85
CA MET A 830 12.88 37.88 15.29
C MET A 830 13.95 38.98 15.53
N GLU A 831 14.47 39.09 16.75
CA GLU A 831 15.56 40.01 17.09
C GLU A 831 16.83 39.73 16.26
N MET A 832 17.22 38.45 16.18
CA MET A 832 18.36 38.01 15.38
C MET A 832 18.20 38.38 13.89
N LEU A 833 17.02 38.18 13.30
CA LEU A 833 16.77 38.53 11.90
C LEU A 833 16.71 40.05 11.68
N ALA A 834 16.27 40.82 12.68
CA ALA A 834 16.21 42.29 12.60
C ALA A 834 17.59 42.94 12.54
N GLU A 835 18.64 42.27 13.02
CA GLU A 835 20.04 42.73 12.89
C GLU A 835 20.56 42.66 11.45
N MET A 836 19.92 41.87 10.58
CA MET A 836 20.33 41.71 9.18
C MET A 836 19.68 42.78 8.29
N PRO A 837 20.43 43.42 7.37
CA PRO A 837 19.83 44.21 6.29
C PRO A 837 18.81 43.39 5.50
N GLU A 838 17.75 44.03 5.01
CA GLU A 838 16.61 43.34 4.38
C GLU A 838 17.02 42.37 3.25
N ALA A 839 17.94 42.78 2.37
CA ALA A 839 18.43 41.94 1.29
C ALA A 839 19.15 40.68 1.81
N GLN A 840 20.01 40.85 2.82
CA GLN A 840 20.73 39.75 3.46
C GLN A 840 19.75 38.81 4.19
N ARG A 841 18.78 39.36 4.92
CA ARG A 841 17.73 38.60 5.61
C ARG A 841 16.92 37.75 4.65
N ARG A 842 16.51 38.32 3.51
CA ARG A 842 15.78 37.59 2.45
C ARG A 842 16.58 36.41 1.93
N ILE A 843 17.85 36.63 1.57
CA ILE A 843 18.75 35.56 1.12
C ILE A 843 18.92 34.50 2.21
N TRP A 844 19.10 34.92 3.46
CA TRP A 844 19.27 34.03 4.61
C TRP A 844 18.06 33.11 4.82
N LEU A 845 16.84 33.65 4.67
CA LEU A 845 15.58 32.91 4.75
C LEU A 845 15.43 31.97 3.55
N MET A 846 15.69 32.45 2.34
CA MET A 846 15.64 31.63 1.11
C MET A 846 16.61 30.45 1.13
N GLU A 847 17.74 30.55 1.83
CA GLU A 847 18.73 29.47 2.00
C GLU A 847 18.33 28.42 3.06
N ARG A 848 17.37 28.73 3.93
CA ARG A 848 16.97 27.85 5.05
C ARG A 848 15.58 27.24 4.91
N TYR A 849 14.67 27.97 4.28
CA TYR A 849 13.31 27.54 3.98
C TYR A 849 13.16 27.46 2.46
#